data_AF-A0AAW0U676-F1
#
_entry.id   AF-A0AAW0U676-F1
#
_cell.length_a   1.000
_cell.length_b   1.000
_cell.length_c   1.000
_cell.angle_alpha   90.00
_cell.angle_beta   90.00
_cell.angle_gamma   90.00
#
_symmetry.space_group_name_H-M   'P 1'
#
loop_
_entity.id
_entity.type
_entity.pdbx_description
1 polymer ?
#
loop_
_entity_poly.entity_id
_entity_poly.type
_entity_poly.pdbx_seq_one_letter_code
_entity_poly.pdbx_strand_id
1 'polypeptide(L)'
;MRLMQVLVVVTCLYSGNCVKVVSLQTDVWAAPRVDVFLRGRLQGQRRRGNQQDSPTPPVTDALTVCYRFRNSAFSQEETHLSYAIPGVPNYLLASGDFIPNDILRNKSDPHRLRLTHSQPHPHPHPQPQPHPQPNPNPQPQPQPIPTATATATATCTPTPTASATATSHTSASTDRFGPQFRILLNNTRVEGLDEYVTGMQLGVWTHYCLLVTPGMVHLYVDGTFQVKASHTMPLEELDLTGVLVLGQEQDELGGGFVVGEMFLGSLAQMDIWSSALSDDDVRQLAKCGAELHGDVFSLDLDLEEMENSNVEVTSVELGDLCSELDIKTVIHSVSLNFQEAIEFCGKTGALLLAPSSCAAASLFYNQSLEFADFCQDSFWVGVTDAAQEGVWRAAGSGALATTCFTLDPNGAEAENCVSIRLENGAWDDRSCQQPPRCFACEAVTDVRAGQPRPLVLRGLCFKTPERRFFEVLGYINDRPFFHGYYGLNIYATEDDWWELLDTRTNRTLARGYPPWDIGYPVGRMAWTTTTKFCNFRKNEEIELSLTVCNASEIACSDGSCDTACRSRRSLACRGSPQHINVSVSFLRFLSIEDTKYSITVEFMLDTAWRDGRLNFNNLRRDADDNKASVTEQERLWRPSIKFTNVLDGNVRVLERGLRVAKTGTSIPRGFNEVGGDTVYEGWSGVLIDSQHVSGTFDCTFHLYQYPFDSQRCSVKMRFGRDLGNQLVVEDGDAEVQYLGAAILPSHRLHNFTIKRVDGQQGITLAVFFNLERRPRVLVIKLFIPSLMLVSVGYVTLYIPRKLLQARLIVSLTTKLVLYTLFNQASSTLPITAYIKLIDIWFFFCICTLLSIILVHVLVEHLPEEAGQGGKVVQIPPSAAAVRIVNAVGGAEGGKKDNLNFSLRTHRAGIWCLTADRALKIMRYCIVPIATTIFLAFYWIAIMDN
;
A
#
# COMPACT_ATOMS: atom_id res chain seq x y z
N MET A 1 4.98 20.54 -30.86
CA MET A 1 4.24 21.82 -31.11
C MET A 1 4.67 22.57 -32.38
N ARG A 2 5.77 23.35 -32.43
CA ARG A 2 6.05 24.29 -33.56
C ARG A 2 6.07 23.68 -34.97
N LEU A 3 6.54 22.44 -35.15
CA LEU A 3 6.50 21.76 -36.46
C LEU A 3 5.07 21.46 -36.93
N MET A 4 4.16 21.19 -36.01
CA MET A 4 2.78 20.81 -36.29
C MET A 4 1.93 22.03 -36.66
N GLN A 5 2.13 23.17 -35.99
CA GLN A 5 1.55 24.46 -36.39
C GLN A 5 1.96 24.85 -37.83
N VAL A 6 3.22 24.63 -38.21
CA VAL A 6 3.69 24.87 -39.59
C VAL A 6 3.01 23.94 -40.59
N LEU A 7 2.77 22.66 -40.23
CA LEU A 7 2.09 21.71 -41.10
C LEU A 7 0.61 22.11 -41.33
N VAL A 8 -0.10 22.49 -40.26
CA VAL A 8 -1.51 22.93 -40.30
C VAL A 8 -1.70 24.19 -41.15
N VAL A 9 -0.80 25.18 -41.03
CA VAL A 9 -0.84 26.39 -41.88
C VAL A 9 -0.63 26.04 -43.36
N VAL A 10 0.24 25.06 -43.67
CA VAL A 10 0.49 24.62 -45.04
C VAL A 10 -0.68 23.82 -45.62
N THR A 11 -1.39 23.00 -44.83
CA THR A 11 -2.64 22.35 -45.29
C THR A 11 -3.79 23.35 -45.44
N CYS A 12 -3.93 24.32 -44.53
CA CYS A 12 -4.94 25.38 -44.64
C CYS A 12 -4.82 26.20 -45.94
N LEU A 13 -3.59 26.54 -46.34
CA LEU A 13 -3.32 27.23 -47.60
C LEU A 13 -3.66 26.39 -48.85
N TYR A 14 -3.88 25.08 -48.70
CA TYR A 14 -4.23 24.16 -49.78
C TYR A 14 -5.72 23.77 -49.81
N SER A 15 -6.41 23.74 -48.66
CA SER A 15 -7.82 23.33 -48.55
C SER A 15 -8.83 24.48 -48.71
N GLY A 16 -8.45 25.70 -48.30
CA GLY A 16 -9.26 26.91 -48.49
C GLY A 16 -10.39 27.15 -47.47
N ASN A 17 -10.70 26.17 -46.61
CA ASN A 17 -11.78 26.24 -45.61
C ASN A 17 -11.20 26.40 -44.19
N CYS A 18 -10.58 27.55 -43.90
CA CYS A 18 -9.89 27.76 -42.62
C CYS A 18 -10.37 29.00 -41.88
N VAL A 19 -10.68 28.78 -40.60
CA VAL A 19 -11.27 29.75 -39.68
C VAL A 19 -10.25 30.19 -38.63
N LYS A 20 -10.43 31.40 -38.12
CA LYS A 20 -9.58 32.02 -37.10
C LYS A 20 -10.07 31.61 -35.71
N VAL A 21 -9.16 31.01 -34.95
CA VAL A 21 -9.34 30.69 -33.54
C VAL A 21 -8.58 31.73 -32.71
N VAL A 22 -9.33 32.40 -31.83
CA VAL A 22 -8.87 33.49 -30.97
C VAL A 22 -8.78 32.95 -29.54
N SER A 23 -7.57 32.79 -29.02
CA SER A 23 -7.33 32.28 -27.66
C SER A 23 -7.07 33.43 -26.68
N LEU A 24 -8.06 33.65 -25.82
CA LEU A 24 -8.05 34.63 -24.74
C LEU A 24 -7.42 34.06 -23.44
N GLN A 25 -7.10 32.76 -23.44
CA GLN A 25 -6.22 32.13 -22.46
C GLN A 25 -5.26 31.16 -23.16
N THR A 26 -4.09 31.67 -23.54
CA THR A 26 -3.05 30.93 -24.29
C THR A 26 -2.41 29.81 -23.49
N ASP A 27 -2.43 29.93 -22.16
CA ASP A 27 -1.85 28.98 -21.23
C ASP A 27 -2.80 28.77 -20.05
N VAL A 28 -3.20 27.51 -19.84
CA VAL A 28 -4.10 27.06 -18.76
C VAL A 28 -3.46 27.31 -17.37
N TRP A 29 -2.13 27.47 -17.32
CA TRP A 29 -1.36 27.78 -16.12
C TRP A 29 -1.21 29.26 -15.81
N ALA A 30 -1.21 30.10 -16.84
CA ALA A 30 -0.90 31.50 -16.69
C ALA A 30 -1.98 32.23 -15.89
N ALA A 31 -1.56 33.18 -15.06
CA ALA A 31 -2.50 34.05 -14.37
C ALA A 31 -3.27 34.89 -15.42
N PRO A 32 -4.61 34.86 -15.43
CA PRO A 32 -5.40 35.70 -16.32
C PRO A 32 -5.06 37.18 -16.14
N ARG A 33 -5.04 37.92 -17.25
CA ARG A 33 -4.62 39.32 -17.30
C ARG A 33 -5.73 40.20 -17.84
N VAL A 34 -5.86 41.40 -17.29
CA VAL A 34 -6.86 42.41 -17.66
C VAL A 34 -6.60 42.97 -19.07
N ASP A 35 -5.34 42.95 -19.52
CA ASP A 35 -4.92 43.43 -20.83
C ASP A 35 -5.08 42.37 -21.95
N VAL A 36 -6.04 41.45 -21.81
CA VAL A 36 -6.38 40.41 -22.79
C VAL A 36 -7.81 40.61 -23.29
N PHE A 37 -7.95 41.09 -24.53
CA PHE A 37 -9.22 41.36 -25.21
C PHE A 37 -9.02 41.59 -26.71
N LEU A 38 -10.12 41.46 -27.47
CA LEU A 38 -10.27 42.08 -28.80
C LEU A 38 -11.25 43.24 -28.70
N ARG A 39 -10.90 44.41 -29.24
CA ARG A 39 -11.75 45.62 -29.26
C ARG A 39 -11.88 46.20 -30.67
N GLY A 40 -13.09 46.52 -31.10
CA GLY A 40 -13.34 47.09 -32.43
C GLY A 40 -14.57 47.99 -32.46
N ARG A 41 -14.81 48.66 -33.58
CA ARG A 41 -16.10 49.31 -33.87
C ARG A 41 -16.83 48.50 -34.93
N LEU A 42 -18.15 48.41 -34.83
CA LEU A 42 -18.95 47.81 -35.90
C LEU A 42 -18.95 48.77 -37.11
N GLN A 43 -18.46 48.31 -38.25
CA GLN A 43 -18.53 49.10 -39.48
C GLN A 43 -19.84 48.78 -40.21
N GLY A 44 -20.79 49.71 -40.19
CA GLY A 44 -22.11 49.57 -40.84
C GLY A 44 -22.10 49.53 -42.38
N GLN A 45 -21.01 49.13 -43.04
CA GLN A 45 -20.97 48.92 -44.49
C GLN A 45 -21.35 47.48 -44.83
N ARG A 46 -22.62 47.29 -45.25
CA ARG A 46 -23.11 46.01 -45.79
C ARG A 46 -22.15 45.43 -46.83
N ARG A 47 -21.55 44.28 -46.53
CA ARG A 47 -20.92 43.40 -47.52
C ARG A 47 -21.99 42.71 -48.38
N ARG A 48 -22.60 43.45 -49.32
CA ARG A 48 -23.32 42.88 -50.47
C ARG A 48 -22.76 43.43 -51.77
N GLY A 49 -22.41 42.51 -52.68
CA GLY A 49 -21.90 42.88 -53.99
C GLY A 49 -22.91 43.65 -54.82
N ASN A 50 -22.42 44.65 -55.56
CA ASN A 50 -23.07 45.31 -56.70
C ASN A 50 -24.56 45.66 -56.56
N GLN A 51 -24.92 46.57 -55.65
CA GLN A 51 -25.98 47.53 -55.94
C GLN A 51 -25.81 48.85 -55.19
N GLN A 52 -26.24 49.94 -55.83
CA GLN A 52 -25.84 51.31 -55.54
C GLN A 52 -26.98 52.10 -54.87
N ASP A 53 -26.62 53.12 -54.09
CA ASP A 53 -27.45 54.23 -53.55
C ASP A 53 -28.55 53.94 -52.49
N SER A 54 -28.26 54.29 -51.23
CA SER A 54 -29.15 55.09 -50.35
C SER A 54 -28.39 55.65 -49.13
N PRO A 55 -28.58 56.92 -48.71
CA PRO A 55 -27.82 57.54 -47.61
C PRO A 55 -28.50 57.49 -46.22
N THR A 56 -29.50 56.62 -46.01
CA THR A 56 -30.14 56.40 -44.69
C THR A 56 -29.78 55.02 -44.14
N PRO A 57 -29.41 54.88 -42.86
CA PRO A 57 -29.15 53.57 -42.28
C PRO A 57 -30.42 52.70 -42.40
N PRO A 58 -30.32 51.46 -42.93
CA PRO A 58 -31.48 50.59 -43.03
C PRO A 58 -31.85 50.09 -41.64
N VAL A 59 -33.10 50.36 -41.24
CA VAL A 59 -33.73 49.78 -40.06
C VAL A 59 -33.68 48.25 -40.16
N THR A 60 -33.18 47.58 -39.12
CA THR A 60 -33.02 46.12 -39.07
C THR A 60 -34.06 45.51 -38.15
N ASP A 61 -35.10 44.89 -38.72
CA ASP A 61 -36.17 44.26 -37.93
C ASP A 61 -35.68 43.02 -37.14
N ALA A 62 -34.52 42.46 -37.48
CA ALA A 62 -33.94 41.31 -36.80
C ALA A 62 -32.40 41.35 -36.79
N LEU A 63 -31.79 40.68 -35.81
CA LEU A 63 -30.35 40.53 -35.64
C LEU A 63 -30.04 39.06 -35.35
N THR A 64 -29.01 38.50 -35.98
CA THR A 64 -28.47 37.17 -35.60
C THR A 64 -27.04 37.32 -35.10
N VAL A 65 -26.70 36.64 -34.01
CA VAL A 65 -25.33 36.50 -33.50
C VAL A 65 -25.04 35.01 -33.30
N CYS A 66 -24.17 34.42 -34.13
CA CYS A 66 -23.67 33.06 -33.92
C CYS A 66 -22.19 33.10 -33.52
N TYR A 67 -21.75 32.19 -32.66
CA TYR A 67 -20.34 32.01 -32.31
C TYR A 67 -20.04 30.64 -31.71
N ARG A 68 -18.80 30.18 -31.89
CA ARG A 68 -18.26 29.01 -31.16
C ARG A 68 -17.33 29.47 -30.05
N PHE A 69 -17.38 28.76 -28.93
CA PHE A 69 -16.37 28.89 -27.89
C PHE A 69 -15.98 27.53 -27.32
N ARG A 70 -14.81 27.52 -26.70
CA ARG A 70 -14.19 26.40 -26.00
C ARG A 70 -13.57 26.92 -24.72
N ASN A 71 -14.26 26.75 -23.60
CA ASN A 71 -13.73 27.15 -22.29
C ASN A 71 -12.48 26.33 -21.94
N SER A 72 -11.42 27.04 -21.55
CA SER A 72 -10.27 26.47 -20.84
C SER A 72 -10.53 26.45 -19.33
N ALA A 73 -11.20 27.47 -18.81
CA ALA A 73 -11.75 27.52 -17.45
C ALA A 73 -13.07 28.34 -17.47
N PHE A 74 -13.71 28.53 -16.31
CA PHE A 74 -14.90 29.36 -16.14
C PHE A 74 -14.62 30.53 -15.19
N SER A 75 -15.31 31.65 -15.41
CA SER A 75 -15.30 32.79 -14.49
C SER A 75 -16.63 32.94 -13.73
N GLN A 76 -16.69 33.85 -12.75
CA GLN A 76 -17.91 34.02 -11.94
C GLN A 76 -19.03 34.71 -12.72
N GLU A 77 -18.69 35.75 -13.50
CA GLU A 77 -19.62 36.52 -14.32
C GLU A 77 -19.05 36.64 -15.75
N GLU A 78 -18.74 35.46 -16.33
CA GLU A 78 -18.08 35.30 -17.61
C GLU A 78 -18.82 35.97 -18.78
N THR A 79 -18.14 36.92 -19.44
CA THR A 79 -18.67 37.74 -20.53
C THR A 79 -17.94 37.41 -21.84
N HIS A 80 -18.66 36.77 -22.76
CA HIS A 80 -18.11 36.36 -24.06
C HIS A 80 -18.11 37.54 -25.06
N LEU A 81 -19.10 38.42 -24.94
CA LEU A 81 -19.43 39.50 -25.85
C LEU A 81 -19.97 40.70 -25.06
N SER A 82 -19.38 41.88 -25.27
CA SER A 82 -19.91 43.14 -24.76
C SER A 82 -19.99 44.18 -25.89
N TYR A 83 -21.04 45.00 -25.88
CA TYR A 83 -21.24 46.08 -26.83
C TYR A 83 -21.82 47.32 -26.13
N ALA A 84 -21.14 48.46 -26.27
CA ALA A 84 -21.52 49.70 -25.60
C ALA A 84 -21.55 50.90 -26.57
N ILE A 85 -22.57 51.76 -26.44
CA ILE A 85 -22.81 52.91 -27.31
C ILE A 85 -22.45 54.22 -26.57
N PRO A 86 -21.76 55.19 -27.21
CA PRO A 86 -21.40 56.45 -26.57
C PRO A 86 -22.62 57.24 -26.06
N GLY A 87 -22.62 57.62 -24.79
CA GLY A 87 -23.65 58.48 -24.18
C GLY A 87 -24.78 57.75 -23.46
N VAL A 88 -24.85 56.42 -23.56
CA VAL A 88 -25.68 55.59 -22.68
C VAL A 88 -24.89 55.24 -21.41
N PRO A 89 -25.44 55.35 -20.18
CA PRO A 89 -24.71 54.98 -18.97
C PRO A 89 -24.57 53.46 -18.80
N ASN A 90 -23.33 52.95 -18.73
CA ASN A 90 -23.05 51.54 -18.43
C ASN A 90 -23.25 51.16 -16.95
N TYR A 91 -23.23 52.15 -16.03
CA TYR A 91 -23.23 51.94 -14.57
C TYR A 91 -24.57 51.47 -13.97
N LEU A 92 -24.99 50.24 -14.26
CA LEU A 92 -25.87 49.43 -13.39
C LEU A 92 -25.51 47.92 -13.37
N LEU A 93 -24.36 47.53 -13.94
CA LEU A 93 -23.96 46.12 -14.07
C LEU A 93 -23.33 45.50 -12.81
N ALA A 94 -22.99 46.31 -11.81
CA ALA A 94 -22.38 45.83 -10.56
C ALA A 94 -23.39 45.23 -9.56
N SER A 95 -23.49 43.90 -9.57
CA SER A 95 -23.98 43.02 -8.48
C SER A 95 -25.47 43.06 -8.08
N GLY A 96 -26.02 41.86 -7.83
CA GLY A 96 -27.22 41.71 -7.02
C GLY A 96 -26.93 41.89 -5.52
N ASP A 97 -27.79 42.64 -4.83
CA ASP A 97 -27.93 42.77 -3.37
C ASP A 97 -26.74 42.33 -2.49
N PHE A 98 -25.81 43.26 -2.23
CA PHE A 98 -24.84 43.12 -1.13
C PHE A 98 -24.79 44.33 -0.19
N ILE A 99 -24.65 44.01 1.10
CA ILE A 99 -24.76 44.90 2.26
C ILE A 99 -23.56 45.88 2.33
N PRO A 100 -23.75 47.17 2.68
CA PRO A 100 -22.64 48.14 2.74
C PRO A 100 -21.58 47.78 3.79
N ASN A 101 -20.31 47.79 3.38
CA ASN A 101 -19.16 47.58 4.27
C ASN A 101 -18.21 48.80 4.24
N ASP A 102 -18.72 49.95 4.69
CA ASP A 102 -17.92 51.17 4.88
C ASP A 102 -17.11 51.13 6.18
N ILE A 103 -16.03 50.35 6.22
CA ILE A 103 -14.87 50.64 7.09
C ILE A 103 -13.57 50.33 6.34
N LEU A 104 -12.62 51.27 6.41
CA LEU A 104 -11.22 51.19 5.96
C LEU A 104 -10.88 51.58 4.51
N ARG A 105 -10.96 52.89 4.20
CA ARG A 105 -9.79 53.60 3.64
C ARG A 105 -9.66 54.98 4.26
N ASN A 106 -8.60 55.16 5.06
CA ASN A 106 -8.28 56.40 5.75
C ASN A 106 -7.01 57.02 5.15
N LYS A 107 -7.07 58.27 4.69
CA LYS A 107 -5.92 59.14 4.41
C LYS A 107 -6.38 60.61 4.37
N SER A 108 -5.85 61.43 5.27
CA SER A 108 -5.45 62.86 5.11
C SER A 108 -6.31 63.78 4.21
N ASP A 109 -6.79 64.97 4.61
CA ASP A 109 -6.48 65.81 5.79
C ASP A 109 -7.67 66.80 6.08
N PRO A 110 -7.58 68.06 6.60
CA PRO A 110 -8.41 68.44 7.75
C PRO A 110 -9.50 69.51 7.48
N HIS A 111 -10.24 69.84 8.56
CA HIS A 111 -11.24 70.93 8.74
C HIS A 111 -12.73 70.64 8.46
N ARG A 112 -13.46 70.20 9.51
CA ARG A 112 -14.36 71.12 10.26
C ARG A 112 -14.84 70.54 11.59
N LEU A 113 -14.88 71.40 12.61
CA LEU A 113 -15.37 71.13 13.97
C LEU A 113 -16.83 71.59 14.16
N ARG A 114 -17.64 70.76 14.83
CA ARG A 114 -18.57 71.06 15.96
C ARG A 114 -19.45 69.81 16.19
N LEU A 115 -19.34 69.10 17.32
CA LEU A 115 -20.00 69.37 18.62
C LEU A 115 -21.53 69.40 18.48
N THR A 116 -22.31 68.58 19.22
CA THR A 116 -22.36 68.55 20.69
C THR A 116 -22.65 67.21 21.38
N HIS A 117 -22.26 67.13 22.66
CA HIS A 117 -22.50 66.10 23.68
C HIS A 117 -23.95 65.96 24.18
N SER A 118 -24.35 64.78 24.68
CA SER A 118 -24.81 64.56 26.09
C SER A 118 -24.97 63.06 26.42
N GLN A 119 -25.11 62.70 27.72
CA GLN A 119 -24.76 61.39 28.30
C GLN A 119 -25.91 60.81 29.22
N PRO A 120 -25.77 59.85 30.20
CA PRO A 120 -26.60 58.61 30.22
C PRO A 120 -27.37 58.30 31.56
N HIS A 121 -27.69 57.00 31.81
CA HIS A 121 -28.07 56.28 33.08
C HIS A 121 -29.57 56.06 33.44
N PRO A 122 -29.96 55.12 34.38
CA PRO A 122 -29.28 53.94 35.02
C PRO A 122 -30.14 52.62 35.21
N HIS A 123 -29.58 51.60 35.90
CA HIS A 123 -30.16 50.30 36.40
C HIS A 123 -31.17 50.42 37.59
N PRO A 124 -31.95 49.35 37.98
CA PRO A 124 -31.56 48.39 39.07
C PRO A 124 -32.14 46.92 39.05
N HIS A 125 -31.68 46.08 40.00
CA HIS A 125 -32.17 44.72 40.45
C HIS A 125 -33.13 44.84 41.69
N PRO A 126 -33.75 43.80 42.36
CA PRO A 126 -33.40 42.36 42.54
C PRO A 126 -34.57 41.28 42.64
N GLN A 127 -34.20 40.08 43.14
CA GLN A 127 -34.87 38.76 43.49
C GLN A 127 -36.25 38.72 44.23
N PRO A 128 -36.98 37.56 44.43
CA PRO A 128 -36.52 36.21 44.90
C PRO A 128 -37.24 34.89 44.42
N GLN A 129 -36.82 33.71 44.93
CA GLN A 129 -37.41 32.34 44.77
C GLN A 129 -38.34 31.92 45.96
N PRO A 130 -39.15 30.84 45.84
CA PRO A 130 -38.85 29.58 46.58
C PRO A 130 -39.27 28.22 45.94
N HIS A 131 -38.81 27.10 46.53
CA HIS A 131 -39.12 25.66 46.30
C HIS A 131 -40.31 25.17 47.20
N PRO A 132 -40.96 23.94 47.08
CA PRO A 132 -40.35 22.58 47.03
C PRO A 132 -41.11 21.39 46.31
N GLN A 133 -40.63 20.15 46.52
CA GLN A 133 -40.97 18.79 45.97
C GLN A 133 -42.25 18.13 46.63
N PRO A 134 -42.65 16.81 46.51
CA PRO A 134 -42.03 15.62 45.86
C PRO A 134 -42.92 14.50 45.16
N ASN A 135 -42.22 13.54 44.51
CA ASN A 135 -42.43 12.08 44.21
C ASN A 135 -43.78 11.33 44.50
N PRO A 136 -44.14 10.19 43.84
CA PRO A 136 -43.32 8.95 43.81
C PRO A 136 -43.32 8.05 42.51
N ASN A 137 -42.39 7.09 42.50
CA ASN A 137 -42.17 6.00 41.53
C ASN A 137 -42.95 4.71 41.88
N PRO A 138 -43.21 3.77 40.94
CA PRO A 138 -42.95 2.35 41.23
C PRO A 138 -42.35 1.48 40.08
N GLN A 139 -42.06 0.22 40.42
CA GLN A 139 -41.12 -0.74 39.78
C GLN A 139 -41.72 -1.73 38.71
N PRO A 140 -40.95 -2.67 38.09
CA PRO A 140 -41.19 -3.23 36.73
C PRO A 140 -41.53 -4.75 36.60
N GLN A 141 -41.49 -5.29 35.34
CA GLN A 141 -41.54 -6.69 34.81
C GLN A 141 -42.92 -7.23 34.33
N PRO A 142 -43.02 -8.32 33.50
CA PRO A 142 -42.02 -9.19 32.81
C PRO A 142 -42.23 -9.44 31.27
N GLN A 143 -41.47 -10.37 30.66
CA GLN A 143 -41.53 -10.84 29.23
C GLN A 143 -42.65 -11.87 28.92
N PRO A 144 -42.82 -12.31 27.64
CA PRO A 144 -42.42 -13.69 27.27
C PRO A 144 -41.86 -13.92 25.83
N ILE A 145 -41.39 -15.16 25.56
CA ILE A 145 -40.66 -15.66 24.35
C ILE A 145 -41.12 -17.12 24.04
N PRO A 146 -41.55 -17.51 22.81
CA PRO A 146 -40.71 -18.22 21.81
C PRO A 146 -41.18 -18.01 20.32
N THR A 147 -40.79 -18.70 19.22
CA THR A 147 -39.96 -19.91 18.90
C THR A 147 -39.33 -19.82 17.47
N ALA A 148 -38.74 -20.91 16.95
CA ALA A 148 -38.25 -21.14 15.57
C ALA A 148 -39.38 -21.56 14.57
N THR A 149 -39.21 -21.83 13.25
CA THR A 149 -38.10 -22.42 12.46
C THR A 149 -38.35 -22.26 10.94
N ALA A 150 -37.33 -22.55 10.10
CA ALA A 150 -37.39 -23.22 8.77
C ALA A 150 -36.80 -22.50 7.54
N THR A 151 -36.14 -23.33 6.72
CA THR A 151 -35.48 -23.12 5.42
C THR A 151 -36.45 -22.94 4.24
N ALA A 152 -36.06 -22.15 3.23
CA ALA A 152 -36.34 -22.47 1.82
C ALA A 152 -35.42 -21.69 0.84
N THR A 153 -34.88 -22.40 -0.16
CA THR A 153 -34.29 -21.84 -1.38
C THR A 153 -35.37 -21.47 -2.39
N ALA A 154 -35.22 -20.37 -3.14
CA ALA A 154 -35.94 -20.17 -4.40
C ALA A 154 -35.19 -19.25 -5.37
N THR A 155 -34.87 -19.80 -6.55
CA THR A 155 -34.46 -19.08 -7.77
C THR A 155 -35.65 -18.43 -8.47
N CYS A 156 -35.47 -17.27 -9.11
CA CYS A 156 -36.39 -16.78 -10.15
C CYS A 156 -35.63 -16.31 -11.39
N THR A 157 -35.91 -16.95 -12.53
CA THR A 157 -35.57 -16.53 -13.89
C THR A 157 -36.58 -15.51 -14.43
N PRO A 158 -36.25 -14.73 -15.47
CA PRO A 158 -37.10 -13.66 -16.00
C PRO A 158 -38.07 -14.15 -17.09
N THR A 159 -39.17 -13.42 -17.30
CA THR A 159 -39.98 -13.37 -18.54
C THR A 159 -40.91 -12.14 -18.47
N PRO A 160 -41.42 -11.59 -19.60
CA PRO A 160 -41.45 -10.13 -19.74
C PRO A 160 -42.84 -9.54 -20.04
N THR A 161 -42.84 -8.23 -20.30
CA THR A 161 -43.84 -7.45 -21.04
C THR A 161 -45.27 -7.36 -20.46
N ALA A 162 -45.56 -6.19 -19.90
CA ALA A 162 -46.86 -5.54 -20.06
C ALA A 162 -46.63 -4.07 -20.42
N SER A 163 -47.18 -3.63 -21.55
CA SER A 163 -47.13 -2.25 -22.02
C SER A 163 -48.10 -1.36 -21.24
N ALA A 164 -47.66 -0.16 -20.85
CA ALA A 164 -48.52 0.87 -20.28
C ALA A 164 -48.23 2.24 -20.91
N THR A 165 -49.28 2.79 -21.50
CA THR A 165 -49.38 4.05 -22.25
C THR A 165 -48.87 5.28 -21.47
N ALA A 166 -48.25 6.22 -22.19
CA ALA A 166 -47.76 7.48 -21.63
C ALA A 166 -48.89 8.38 -21.07
N THR A 167 -48.61 9.08 -19.97
CA THR A 167 -49.25 10.36 -19.61
C THR A 167 -48.38 11.15 -18.64
N SER A 168 -48.30 12.47 -18.86
CA SER A 168 -47.69 13.49 -17.98
C SER A 168 -46.29 13.19 -17.39
N HIS A 169 -45.24 13.63 -18.10
CA HIS A 169 -43.97 13.95 -17.47
C HIS A 169 -44.17 15.13 -16.51
N THR A 170 -44.24 14.86 -15.20
CA THR A 170 -43.72 15.80 -14.21
C THR A 170 -42.21 15.56 -14.14
N SER A 171 -41.42 16.57 -14.46
CA SER A 171 -39.97 16.50 -14.46
C SER A 171 -39.46 16.27 -13.04
N ALA A 172 -38.94 15.07 -12.77
CA ALA A 172 -38.01 14.90 -11.67
C ALA A 172 -36.84 15.87 -11.87
N SER A 173 -36.51 16.65 -10.84
CA SER A 173 -35.39 17.59 -10.84
C SER A 173 -34.08 16.80 -10.98
N THR A 174 -33.62 16.66 -12.22
CA THR A 174 -32.23 16.35 -12.52
C THR A 174 -31.48 17.65 -12.33
N ASP A 175 -30.61 17.71 -11.32
CA ASP A 175 -29.74 18.86 -11.10
C ASP A 175 -28.82 19.03 -12.31
N ARG A 176 -29.19 19.94 -13.21
CA ARG A 176 -28.33 20.37 -14.31
C ARG A 176 -27.45 21.49 -13.76
N PHE A 177 -26.14 21.23 -13.68
CA PHE A 177 -25.14 22.18 -13.23
C PHE A 177 -24.49 22.85 -14.44
N GLY A 178 -24.34 24.18 -14.41
CA GLY A 178 -23.71 24.97 -15.46
C GLY A 178 -23.95 26.47 -15.27
N PRO A 179 -23.20 27.35 -15.94
CA PRO A 179 -23.46 28.79 -15.89
C PRO A 179 -24.80 29.13 -16.55
N GLN A 180 -25.51 30.10 -15.96
CA GLN A 180 -26.77 30.62 -16.50
C GLN A 180 -26.46 31.59 -17.64
N PHE A 181 -27.04 31.34 -18.82
CA PHE A 181 -26.90 32.27 -19.93
C PHE A 181 -27.72 33.54 -19.66
N ARG A 182 -27.07 34.71 -19.68
CA ARG A 182 -27.73 36.01 -19.47
C ARG A 182 -27.51 36.88 -20.71
N ILE A 183 -28.60 37.38 -21.28
CA ILE A 183 -28.55 38.42 -22.30
C ILE A 183 -29.09 39.70 -21.70
N LEU A 184 -28.32 40.78 -21.84
CA LEU A 184 -28.79 42.13 -21.62
C LEU A 184 -28.90 42.83 -22.98
N LEU A 185 -30.09 43.35 -23.28
CA LEU A 185 -30.35 44.17 -24.46
C LEU A 185 -30.66 45.58 -23.96
N ASN A 186 -29.84 46.57 -24.33
CA ASN A 186 -29.95 47.96 -23.87
C ASN A 186 -30.09 48.07 -22.33
N ASN A 187 -29.17 47.41 -21.59
CA ASN A 187 -29.16 47.28 -20.13
C ASN A 187 -30.42 46.66 -19.48
N THR A 188 -31.32 46.07 -20.27
CA THR A 188 -32.46 45.29 -19.76
C THR A 188 -32.22 43.79 -19.93
N ARG A 189 -32.42 43.03 -18.86
CA ARG A 189 -32.32 41.56 -18.87
C ARG A 189 -33.48 40.96 -19.66
N VAL A 190 -33.18 40.03 -20.58
CA VAL A 190 -34.21 39.25 -21.27
C VAL A 190 -34.67 38.11 -20.36
N GLU A 191 -35.84 38.24 -19.75
CA GLU A 191 -36.42 37.24 -18.84
C GLU A 191 -36.86 35.97 -19.59
N GLY A 192 -36.47 34.79 -19.09
CA GLY A 192 -36.84 33.48 -19.63
C GLY A 192 -35.73 32.76 -20.41
N LEU A 193 -34.61 33.41 -20.71
CA LEU A 193 -33.41 32.73 -21.22
C LEU A 193 -32.55 32.15 -20.10
N ASP A 194 -32.65 32.74 -18.91
CA ASP A 194 -31.94 32.37 -17.69
C ASP A 194 -32.45 31.07 -17.03
N GLU A 195 -33.60 30.56 -17.47
CA GLU A 195 -34.05 29.19 -17.16
C GLU A 195 -33.20 28.12 -17.89
N TYR A 196 -32.51 28.50 -18.98
CA TYR A 196 -31.63 27.59 -19.70
C TYR A 196 -30.26 27.47 -19.02
N VAL A 197 -30.10 26.40 -18.24
CA VAL A 197 -28.78 25.99 -17.73
C VAL A 197 -28.03 25.25 -18.82
N THR A 198 -26.92 25.85 -19.24
CA THR A 198 -26.02 25.32 -20.27
C THR A 198 -25.27 24.09 -19.78
N GLY A 199 -25.26 23.00 -20.55
CA GLY A 199 -24.53 21.77 -20.22
C GLY A 199 -23.03 21.82 -20.53
N MET A 200 -22.37 22.96 -20.25
CA MET A 200 -21.00 23.23 -20.74
C MET A 200 -19.96 22.22 -20.22
N GLN A 201 -19.03 21.85 -21.10
CA GLN A 201 -17.89 20.97 -20.81
C GLN A 201 -16.59 21.72 -21.14
N LEU A 202 -15.56 21.62 -20.29
CA LEU A 202 -14.26 22.23 -20.57
C LEU A 202 -13.54 21.54 -21.73
N GLY A 203 -12.92 22.34 -22.60
CA GLY A 203 -12.18 21.87 -23.77
C GLY A 203 -13.05 21.46 -24.97
N VAL A 204 -14.38 21.42 -24.84
CA VAL A 204 -15.29 21.10 -25.94
C VAL A 204 -15.72 22.37 -26.67
N TRP A 205 -15.78 22.32 -28.00
CA TRP A 205 -16.37 23.39 -28.81
C TRP A 205 -17.90 23.33 -28.72
N THR A 206 -18.53 24.42 -28.33
CA THR A 206 -20.00 24.56 -28.35
C THR A 206 -20.40 25.74 -29.23
N HIS A 207 -21.37 25.54 -30.11
CA HIS A 207 -21.88 26.54 -31.04
C HIS A 207 -23.17 27.18 -30.51
N TYR A 208 -23.12 28.46 -30.17
CA TYR A 208 -24.28 29.23 -29.75
C TYR A 208 -24.77 30.09 -30.91
N CYS A 209 -26.09 30.19 -31.07
CA CYS A 209 -26.65 31.23 -31.93
C CYS A 209 -27.92 31.85 -31.36
N LEU A 210 -27.98 33.17 -31.44
CA LEU A 210 -29.03 34.03 -30.92
C LEU A 210 -29.73 34.73 -32.07
N LEU A 211 -31.02 34.45 -32.22
CA LEU A 211 -31.92 35.16 -33.14
C LEU A 211 -32.73 36.17 -32.34
N VAL A 212 -32.53 37.47 -32.59
CA VAL A 212 -33.31 38.56 -32.00
C VAL A 212 -34.27 39.08 -33.07
N THR A 213 -35.56 39.07 -32.78
CA THR A 213 -36.68 39.46 -33.68
C THR A 213 -37.68 40.32 -32.90
N PRO A 214 -38.60 41.07 -33.51
CA PRO A 214 -39.40 42.06 -32.79
C PRO A 214 -40.23 41.45 -31.66
N GLY A 215 -39.82 41.69 -30.43
CA GLY A 215 -40.45 41.19 -29.21
C GLY A 215 -40.02 39.80 -28.76
N MET A 216 -39.15 39.09 -29.49
CA MET A 216 -38.75 37.70 -29.19
C MET A 216 -37.27 37.41 -29.48
N VAL A 217 -36.58 36.77 -28.53
CA VAL A 217 -35.25 36.18 -28.70
C VAL A 217 -35.35 34.65 -28.74
N HIS A 218 -34.67 34.00 -29.68
CA HIS A 218 -34.54 32.55 -29.80
C HIS A 218 -33.07 32.13 -29.56
N LEU A 219 -32.84 31.13 -28.72
CA LEU A 219 -31.52 30.54 -28.47
C LEU A 219 -31.41 29.14 -29.09
N TYR A 220 -30.37 28.96 -29.91
CA TYR A 220 -29.95 27.69 -30.48
C TYR A 220 -28.59 27.30 -29.90
N VAL A 221 -28.41 26.03 -29.57
CA VAL A 221 -27.15 25.45 -29.10
C VAL A 221 -26.87 24.20 -29.92
N ASP A 222 -25.67 24.11 -30.50
CA ASP A 222 -25.22 23.06 -31.43
C ASP A 222 -26.22 22.80 -32.56
N GLY A 223 -26.82 23.88 -33.08
CA GLY A 223 -27.79 23.87 -34.17
C GLY A 223 -29.20 23.43 -33.75
N THR A 224 -29.42 23.15 -32.47
CA THR A 224 -30.72 22.73 -31.93
C THR A 224 -31.39 23.87 -31.16
N PHE A 225 -32.65 24.15 -31.46
CA PHE A 225 -33.45 25.14 -30.74
C PHE A 225 -33.64 24.71 -29.28
N GLN A 226 -33.34 25.62 -28.33
CA GLN A 226 -33.42 25.35 -26.89
C GLN A 226 -34.60 26.07 -26.23
N VAL A 227 -34.64 27.40 -26.35
CA VAL A 227 -35.57 28.27 -25.64
C VAL A 227 -35.87 29.53 -26.44
N LYS A 228 -37.02 30.14 -26.18
CA LYS A 228 -37.38 31.47 -26.65
C LYS A 228 -37.88 32.32 -25.49
N ALA A 229 -37.59 33.61 -25.51
CA ALA A 229 -37.97 34.58 -24.50
C ALA A 229 -38.54 35.85 -25.12
N SER A 230 -39.41 36.55 -24.40
CA SER A 230 -39.94 37.85 -24.83
C SER A 230 -39.03 39.00 -24.40
N HIS A 231 -38.90 40.04 -25.23
CA HIS A 231 -38.26 41.30 -24.84
C HIS A 231 -39.12 42.50 -25.25
N THR A 232 -38.87 43.65 -24.64
CA THR A 232 -39.63 44.90 -24.88
C THR A 232 -38.86 45.95 -25.68
N MET A 233 -37.60 45.68 -26.03
CA MET A 233 -36.75 46.59 -26.82
C MET A 233 -37.27 46.78 -28.25
N PRO A 234 -37.39 48.03 -28.75
CA PRO A 234 -37.55 48.31 -30.17
C PRO A 234 -36.24 48.02 -30.92
N LEU A 235 -36.28 47.13 -31.91
CA LEU A 235 -35.12 46.80 -32.76
C LEU A 235 -34.80 47.90 -33.80
N GLU A 236 -35.69 48.88 -33.99
CA GLU A 236 -35.54 49.89 -35.05
C GLU A 236 -34.33 50.83 -34.85
N GLU A 237 -33.70 50.84 -33.67
CA GLU A 237 -32.60 51.74 -33.28
C GLU A 237 -31.35 50.99 -32.76
N LEU A 238 -30.93 49.89 -33.39
CA LEU A 238 -29.62 49.28 -33.08
C LEU A 238 -28.47 50.13 -33.62
N ASP A 239 -28.09 51.17 -32.88
CA ASP A 239 -26.99 52.08 -33.24
C ASP A 239 -25.65 51.32 -33.32
N LEU A 240 -25.09 51.23 -34.52
CA LEU A 240 -23.82 50.56 -34.84
C LEU A 240 -22.56 51.43 -34.57
N THR A 241 -22.70 52.63 -33.99
CA THR A 241 -21.55 53.52 -33.69
C THR A 241 -20.78 53.15 -32.40
N GLY A 242 -21.19 52.09 -31.72
CA GLY A 242 -20.61 51.60 -30.48
C GLY A 242 -19.29 50.82 -30.62
N VAL A 243 -18.82 50.34 -29.46
CA VAL A 243 -17.58 49.58 -29.31
C VAL A 243 -17.92 48.13 -28.96
N LEU A 244 -17.46 47.21 -29.81
CA LEU A 244 -17.49 45.77 -29.61
C LEU A 244 -16.25 45.33 -28.82
N VAL A 245 -16.46 44.58 -27.75
CA VAL A 245 -15.39 43.89 -27.02
C VAL A 245 -15.72 42.40 -26.94
N LEU A 246 -14.73 41.57 -27.27
CA LEU A 246 -14.83 40.11 -27.14
C LEU A 246 -14.01 39.65 -25.93
N GLY A 247 -14.64 38.84 -25.07
CA GLY A 247 -14.03 38.19 -23.92
C GLY A 247 -13.87 39.02 -22.63
N GLN A 248 -14.41 40.24 -22.57
CA GLN A 248 -14.46 41.08 -21.37
C GLN A 248 -15.80 41.83 -21.30
N GLU A 249 -16.22 42.18 -20.08
CA GLU A 249 -17.33 43.10 -19.77
C GLU A 249 -16.87 44.56 -19.95
N GLN A 250 -17.76 45.52 -20.29
CA GLN A 250 -17.44 46.94 -20.45
C GLN A 250 -18.12 47.82 -19.38
N ASP A 251 -17.55 47.84 -18.17
CA ASP A 251 -17.90 48.77 -17.08
C ASP A 251 -17.91 50.25 -17.56
N GLU A 252 -17.01 50.58 -18.50
CA GLU A 252 -16.93 51.86 -19.21
C GLU A 252 -16.78 51.65 -20.74
N LEU A 253 -17.12 52.65 -21.55
CA LEU A 253 -17.05 52.54 -23.03
C LEU A 253 -15.64 52.14 -23.51
N GLY A 254 -15.49 50.91 -23.97
CA GLY A 254 -14.22 50.33 -24.41
C GLY A 254 -13.23 50.00 -23.30
N GLY A 255 -13.65 49.92 -22.02
CA GLY A 255 -12.76 49.70 -20.88
C GLY A 255 -13.48 49.30 -19.59
N GLY A 256 -12.81 49.47 -18.44
CA GLY A 256 -13.33 49.07 -17.12
C GLY A 256 -13.04 47.61 -16.73
N PHE A 257 -12.43 46.83 -17.62
CA PHE A 257 -12.20 45.38 -17.53
C PHE A 257 -11.78 44.84 -16.14
N VAL A 258 -12.47 43.78 -15.67
CA VAL A 258 -12.17 43.08 -14.41
C VAL A 258 -11.90 41.59 -14.67
N VAL A 259 -10.84 41.05 -14.07
CA VAL A 259 -10.46 39.61 -14.16
C VAL A 259 -11.60 38.66 -13.73
N GLY A 260 -12.56 39.14 -12.95
CA GLY A 260 -13.73 38.38 -12.48
C GLY A 260 -14.83 38.15 -13.53
N GLU A 261 -14.81 38.88 -14.64
CA GLU A 261 -15.83 38.81 -15.71
C GLU A 261 -15.27 38.31 -17.05
N MET A 262 -13.96 38.15 -17.19
CA MET A 262 -13.37 37.73 -18.47
C MET A 262 -13.75 36.31 -18.88
N PHE A 263 -13.84 36.09 -20.19
CA PHE A 263 -13.94 34.76 -20.80
C PHE A 263 -12.59 34.03 -20.77
N LEU A 264 -12.59 32.78 -20.30
CA LEU A 264 -11.39 31.99 -20.09
C LEU A 264 -11.32 30.82 -21.08
N GLY A 265 -10.94 31.08 -22.32
CA GLY A 265 -10.82 30.04 -23.34
C GLY A 265 -10.48 30.53 -24.74
N SER A 266 -11.00 29.81 -25.73
CA SER A 266 -10.87 30.15 -27.15
C SER A 266 -12.22 30.35 -27.82
N LEU A 267 -12.28 31.23 -28.81
CA LEU A 267 -13.48 31.64 -29.54
C LEU A 267 -13.22 31.60 -31.06
N ALA A 268 -14.23 31.22 -31.84
CA ALA A 268 -14.14 31.02 -33.29
C ALA A 268 -15.50 31.25 -33.97
N GLN A 269 -15.51 31.51 -35.29
CA GLN A 269 -16.75 31.72 -36.08
C GLN A 269 -17.73 32.71 -35.44
N MET A 270 -17.22 33.82 -34.90
CA MET A 270 -18.05 34.86 -34.28
C MET A 270 -18.54 35.81 -35.37
N ASP A 271 -19.84 35.71 -35.64
CA ASP A 271 -20.48 36.33 -36.80
C ASP A 271 -21.81 37.00 -36.40
N ILE A 272 -22.04 38.19 -36.95
CA ILE A 272 -23.21 39.03 -36.69
C ILE A 272 -23.88 39.40 -38.02
N TRP A 273 -25.18 39.14 -38.12
CA TRP A 273 -26.00 39.43 -39.31
C TRP A 273 -27.12 40.44 -39.01
N SER A 274 -27.38 41.32 -39.98
CA SER A 274 -28.48 42.30 -39.98
C SER A 274 -29.87 41.70 -40.29
N SER A 275 -30.00 40.37 -40.14
CA SER A 275 -31.21 39.60 -40.45
C SER A 275 -31.27 38.31 -39.63
N ALA A 276 -32.48 37.77 -39.44
CA ALA A 276 -32.69 36.43 -38.89
C ALA A 276 -32.23 35.33 -39.88
N LEU A 277 -31.31 34.46 -39.47
CA LEU A 277 -30.95 33.24 -40.21
C LEU A 277 -32.07 32.18 -40.15
N SER A 278 -32.10 31.22 -41.07
CA SER A 278 -33.05 30.11 -40.97
C SER A 278 -32.57 29.03 -40.00
N ASP A 279 -33.51 28.26 -39.46
CA ASP A 279 -33.26 27.03 -38.68
C ASP A 279 -32.25 26.08 -39.36
N ASP A 280 -32.19 26.08 -40.69
CA ASP A 280 -31.28 25.20 -41.43
C ASP A 280 -29.88 25.80 -41.57
N ASP A 281 -29.76 27.11 -41.80
CA ASP A 281 -28.47 27.81 -41.80
C ASP A 281 -27.78 27.66 -40.44
N VAL A 282 -28.53 27.83 -39.35
CA VAL A 282 -28.02 27.65 -37.97
C VAL A 282 -27.60 26.20 -37.70
N ARG A 283 -28.30 25.20 -38.27
CA ARG A 283 -27.87 23.79 -38.22
C ARG A 283 -26.62 23.52 -39.06
N GLN A 284 -26.49 24.13 -40.23
CA GLN A 284 -25.34 23.94 -41.12
C GLN A 284 -24.08 24.57 -40.52
N LEU A 285 -24.18 25.79 -39.98
CA LEU A 285 -23.10 26.45 -39.21
C LEU A 285 -22.65 25.58 -38.03
N ALA A 286 -23.60 25.10 -37.21
CA ALA A 286 -23.30 24.26 -36.05
C ALA A 286 -22.66 22.91 -36.40
N LYS A 287 -22.88 22.38 -37.61
CA LYS A 287 -22.31 21.11 -38.09
C LYS A 287 -21.13 21.28 -39.05
N CYS A 288 -20.59 22.49 -39.19
CA CYS A 288 -19.49 22.79 -40.12
C CYS A 288 -19.83 22.42 -41.59
N GLY A 289 -21.13 22.45 -41.94
CA GLY A 289 -21.66 22.07 -43.26
C GLY A 289 -21.75 23.24 -44.25
N ALA A 290 -21.65 24.48 -43.77
CA ALA A 290 -21.57 25.69 -44.58
C ALA A 290 -20.71 26.75 -43.89
N GLU A 291 -19.96 27.51 -44.68
CA GLU A 291 -19.20 28.68 -44.24
C GLU A 291 -20.02 29.94 -44.61
N LEU A 292 -20.75 30.46 -43.61
CA LEU A 292 -21.55 31.68 -43.73
C LEU A 292 -20.91 32.74 -42.84
N HIS A 293 -20.63 33.92 -43.40
CA HIS A 293 -20.07 35.06 -42.68
C HIS A 293 -21.13 36.14 -42.42
N GLY A 294 -20.99 36.83 -41.28
CA GLY A 294 -21.81 37.98 -40.90
C GLY A 294 -21.67 39.17 -41.84
N ASP A 295 -22.78 39.89 -42.09
CA ASP A 295 -22.78 41.14 -42.87
C ASP A 295 -22.63 42.42 -42.00
N VAL A 296 -22.62 42.27 -40.68
CA VAL A 296 -22.35 43.33 -39.68
C VAL A 296 -20.95 43.17 -39.07
N PHE A 297 -20.54 41.93 -38.80
CA PHE A 297 -19.21 41.56 -38.32
C PHE A 297 -18.94 40.08 -38.61
N SER A 298 -17.72 39.73 -38.99
CA SER A 298 -17.24 38.34 -39.10
C SER A 298 -15.81 38.24 -38.59
N LEU A 299 -15.56 37.43 -37.57
CA LEU A 299 -14.22 37.25 -36.99
C LEU A 299 -13.18 36.80 -38.02
N ASP A 300 -13.57 35.92 -38.94
CA ASP A 300 -12.67 35.38 -39.95
C ASP A 300 -12.21 36.46 -40.95
N LEU A 301 -13.07 37.44 -41.24
CA LEU A 301 -12.81 38.50 -42.23
C LEU A 301 -12.32 39.81 -41.61
N ASP A 302 -12.79 40.17 -40.39
CA ASP A 302 -12.68 41.53 -39.83
C ASP A 302 -11.65 41.66 -38.70
N LEU A 303 -11.04 40.56 -38.25
CA LEU A 303 -10.08 40.59 -37.13
C LEU A 303 -8.91 41.56 -37.32
N GLU A 304 -8.50 41.85 -38.56
CA GLU A 304 -7.41 42.81 -38.85
C GLU A 304 -7.79 44.27 -38.56
N GLU A 305 -9.09 44.58 -38.46
CA GLU A 305 -9.60 45.90 -38.07
C GLU A 305 -9.79 46.04 -36.54
N MET A 306 -9.63 44.95 -35.78
CA MET A 306 -9.72 44.95 -34.33
C MET A 306 -8.36 45.22 -33.66
N GLU A 307 -8.41 45.96 -32.56
CA GLU A 307 -7.31 46.08 -31.62
C GLU A 307 -7.16 44.76 -30.84
N ASN A 308 -6.07 44.04 -31.10
CA ASN A 308 -5.66 42.87 -30.33
C ASN A 308 -4.71 43.30 -29.20
N SER A 309 -5.09 43.00 -27.96
CA SER A 309 -4.23 43.10 -26.79
C SER A 309 -3.97 41.71 -26.21
N ASN A 310 -2.73 41.22 -26.30
CA ASN A 310 -2.24 39.95 -25.72
C ASN A 310 -3.01 38.66 -26.10
N VAL A 311 -3.77 38.63 -27.20
CA VAL A 311 -4.52 37.45 -27.65
C VAL A 311 -3.70 36.64 -28.67
N GLU A 312 -3.66 35.31 -28.51
CA GLU A 312 -3.08 34.42 -29.54
C GLU A 312 -4.13 34.10 -30.61
N VAL A 313 -3.73 34.20 -31.88
CA VAL A 313 -4.60 33.92 -33.03
C VAL A 313 -3.98 32.80 -33.85
N THR A 314 -4.75 31.75 -34.10
CA THR A 314 -4.36 30.61 -34.94
C THR A 314 -5.39 30.38 -36.05
N SER A 315 -4.98 29.68 -37.11
CA SER A 315 -5.89 29.24 -38.18
C SER A 315 -6.03 27.73 -38.11
N VAL A 316 -7.27 27.24 -38.18
CA VAL A 316 -7.64 25.83 -38.01
C VAL A 316 -8.62 25.45 -39.14
N GLU A 317 -8.61 24.19 -39.58
CA GLU A 317 -9.58 23.73 -40.58
C GLU A 317 -10.99 23.68 -39.96
N LEU A 318 -12.00 24.14 -40.71
CA LEU A 318 -13.37 24.21 -40.21
C LEU A 318 -13.90 22.87 -39.67
N GLY A 319 -13.50 21.75 -40.28
CA GLY A 319 -13.89 20.41 -39.84
C GLY A 319 -13.41 20.03 -38.44
N ASP A 320 -12.26 20.55 -37.99
CA ASP A 320 -11.69 20.23 -36.68
C ASP A 320 -12.57 20.77 -35.55
N LEU A 321 -13.20 21.95 -35.74
CA LEU A 321 -14.13 22.57 -34.78
C LEU A 321 -15.42 21.75 -34.56
N CYS A 322 -15.72 20.79 -35.44
CA CYS A 322 -16.85 19.88 -35.34
C CYS A 322 -16.44 18.42 -35.13
N SER A 323 -15.14 18.13 -34.97
CA SER A 323 -14.66 16.78 -34.71
C SER A 323 -14.90 16.38 -33.24
N GLU A 324 -15.41 15.17 -32.99
CA GLU A 324 -15.61 14.64 -31.63
C GLU A 324 -14.30 14.18 -30.95
N LEU A 325 -13.14 14.46 -31.58
CA LEU A 325 -11.83 13.92 -31.20
C LEU A 325 -11.01 14.93 -30.38
N ASP A 326 -11.40 15.11 -29.13
CA ASP A 326 -10.47 15.53 -28.06
C ASP A 326 -10.60 14.54 -26.88
N ILE A 327 -10.24 13.27 -27.15
CA ILE A 327 -10.16 12.24 -26.11
C ILE A 327 -9.05 12.65 -25.15
N LYS A 328 -9.46 13.19 -23.99
CA LYS A 328 -8.57 13.56 -22.87
C LYS A 328 -7.99 12.29 -22.23
N THR A 329 -7.01 11.69 -22.90
CA THR A 329 -6.18 10.60 -22.40
C THR A 329 -5.08 11.16 -21.51
N VAL A 330 -5.00 10.68 -20.27
CA VAL A 330 -3.95 11.03 -19.31
C VAL A 330 -3.11 9.80 -19.02
N ILE A 331 -1.82 9.85 -19.32
CA ILE A 331 -0.84 8.84 -18.91
C ILE A 331 -0.45 9.12 -17.46
N HIS A 332 -0.33 8.07 -16.65
CA HIS A 332 0.18 8.19 -15.29
C HIS A 332 1.60 7.62 -15.20
N SER A 333 2.51 8.38 -14.60
CA SER A 333 3.92 8.02 -14.37
C SER A 333 4.15 7.01 -13.23
N VAL A 334 3.12 6.25 -12.86
CA VAL A 334 3.19 5.16 -11.88
C VAL A 334 2.87 3.83 -12.54
N SER A 335 3.66 2.81 -12.24
CA SER A 335 3.44 1.45 -12.72
C SER A 335 2.59 0.66 -11.73
N LEU A 336 1.42 0.18 -12.16
CA LEU A 336 0.47 -0.60 -11.35
C LEU A 336 0.14 -1.93 -12.02
N ASN A 337 -0.39 -2.89 -11.27
CA ASN A 337 -1.01 -4.10 -11.83
C ASN A 337 -2.32 -3.73 -12.55
N PHE A 338 -2.82 -4.60 -13.44
CA PHE A 338 -3.98 -4.28 -14.28
C PHE A 338 -5.23 -3.88 -13.47
N GLN A 339 -5.54 -4.63 -12.40
CA GLN A 339 -6.66 -4.35 -11.51
C GLN A 339 -6.48 -3.03 -10.72
N GLU A 340 -5.25 -2.77 -10.26
CA GLU A 340 -4.91 -1.53 -9.55
C GLU A 340 -5.01 -0.30 -10.46
N ALA A 341 -4.66 -0.44 -11.74
CA ALA A 341 -4.81 0.61 -12.75
C ALA A 341 -6.29 0.95 -13.03
N ILE A 342 -7.18 -0.06 -13.11
CA ILE A 342 -8.64 0.15 -13.20
C ILE A 342 -9.14 0.93 -11.99
N GLU A 343 -8.77 0.50 -10.78
CA GLU A 343 -9.17 1.15 -9.54
C GLU A 343 -8.63 2.58 -9.42
N PHE A 344 -7.40 2.82 -9.88
CA PHE A 344 -6.81 4.16 -9.92
C PHE A 344 -7.55 5.09 -10.87
N CYS A 345 -7.81 4.68 -12.12
CA CYS A 345 -8.59 5.50 -13.06
C CYS A 345 -9.98 5.81 -12.49
N GLY A 346 -10.66 4.80 -11.91
CA GLY A 346 -11.96 4.98 -11.26
C GLY A 346 -11.94 6.00 -10.12
N LYS A 347 -10.87 6.06 -9.31
CA LYS A 347 -10.67 7.08 -8.26
C LYS A 347 -10.52 8.51 -8.80
N THR A 348 -10.09 8.66 -10.05
CA THR A 348 -9.98 9.95 -10.76
C THR A 348 -11.22 10.33 -11.60
N GLY A 349 -12.23 9.44 -11.70
CA GLY A 349 -13.43 9.68 -12.53
C GLY A 349 -13.29 9.26 -13.99
N ALA A 350 -12.19 8.58 -14.33
CA ALA A 350 -11.86 8.10 -15.65
C ALA A 350 -11.98 6.57 -15.72
N LEU A 351 -11.91 6.00 -16.92
CA LEU A 351 -11.76 4.57 -17.13
C LEU A 351 -10.35 4.25 -17.61
N LEU A 352 -9.90 3.01 -17.45
CA LEU A 352 -8.66 2.54 -18.06
C LEU A 352 -8.84 2.55 -19.59
N LEU A 353 -7.96 3.27 -20.31
CA LEU A 353 -8.09 3.57 -21.75
C LEU A 353 -8.32 2.31 -22.58
N ALA A 354 -9.43 2.25 -23.31
CA ALA A 354 -9.78 1.12 -24.17
C ALA A 354 -10.03 1.60 -25.62
N PRO A 355 -9.00 1.58 -26.49
CA PRO A 355 -9.09 2.16 -27.83
C PRO A 355 -10.26 1.60 -28.66
N SER A 356 -11.09 2.50 -29.18
CA SER A 356 -12.27 2.14 -29.99
C SER A 356 -11.92 1.48 -31.32
N SER A 357 -10.72 1.74 -31.86
CA SER A 357 -10.23 1.20 -33.13
C SER A 357 -8.70 1.07 -33.12
N CYS A 358 -8.16 0.27 -34.05
CA CYS A 358 -6.71 0.17 -34.19
C CYS A 358 -6.03 1.47 -34.64
N ALA A 359 -6.75 2.37 -35.32
CA ALA A 359 -6.24 3.71 -35.60
C ALA A 359 -6.08 4.53 -34.31
N ALA A 360 -7.05 4.47 -33.39
CA ALA A 360 -6.93 5.09 -32.07
C ALA A 360 -5.83 4.44 -31.21
N ALA A 361 -5.66 3.11 -31.31
CA ALA A 361 -4.56 2.40 -30.65
C ALA A 361 -3.18 2.85 -31.16
N SER A 362 -3.03 3.04 -32.48
CA SER A 362 -1.80 3.58 -33.08
C SER A 362 -1.55 5.05 -32.71
N LEU A 363 -2.60 5.86 -32.55
CA LEU A 363 -2.49 7.23 -32.06
C LEU A 363 -1.97 7.24 -30.61
N PHE A 364 -2.56 6.43 -29.73
CA PHE A 364 -2.11 6.28 -28.35
C PHE A 364 -0.67 5.76 -28.26
N TYR A 365 -0.28 4.79 -29.09
CA TYR A 365 1.11 4.34 -29.18
C TYR A 365 2.08 5.49 -29.51
N ASN A 366 1.77 6.31 -30.51
CA ASN A 366 2.61 7.44 -30.88
C ASN A 366 2.70 8.49 -29.75
N GLN A 367 1.64 8.67 -28.96
CA GLN A 367 1.65 9.54 -27.77
C GLN A 367 2.46 8.95 -26.61
N SER A 368 2.37 7.63 -26.37
CA SER A 368 3.04 6.99 -25.23
C SER A 368 4.56 6.90 -25.40
N LEU A 369 5.08 7.00 -26.62
CA LEU A 369 6.51 7.15 -26.91
C LEU A 369 7.14 8.40 -26.27
N GLU A 370 6.38 9.48 -26.03
CA GLU A 370 6.89 10.67 -25.33
C GLU A 370 7.20 10.40 -23.84
N PHE A 371 6.71 9.28 -23.29
CA PHE A 371 6.85 8.88 -21.88
C PHE A 371 7.75 7.63 -21.70
N ALA A 372 8.43 7.18 -22.75
CA ALA A 372 9.24 5.96 -22.75
C ALA A 372 10.39 5.98 -21.73
N ASP A 373 10.94 7.16 -21.41
CA ASP A 373 12.02 7.32 -20.41
C ASP A 373 11.56 6.94 -18.98
N PHE A 374 10.27 7.11 -18.66
CA PHE A 374 9.69 6.77 -17.37
C PHE A 374 9.05 5.37 -17.37
N CYS A 375 8.44 4.99 -18.50
CA CYS A 375 7.62 3.79 -18.64
C CYS A 375 8.41 2.66 -19.31
N GLN A 376 9.17 1.93 -18.50
CA GLN A 376 10.35 1.16 -18.89
C GLN A 376 10.24 0.06 -19.96
N ASP A 377 9.05 -0.30 -20.50
CA ASP A 377 8.93 -1.31 -21.58
C ASP A 377 7.56 -1.31 -22.32
N SER A 378 6.45 -1.16 -21.57
CA SER A 378 5.10 -1.41 -22.10
C SER A 378 4.01 -0.72 -21.26
N PHE A 379 2.85 -0.53 -21.88
CA PHE A 379 1.66 0.09 -21.27
C PHE A 379 0.50 -0.90 -21.17
N TRP A 380 -0.30 -0.82 -20.11
CA TRP A 380 -1.60 -1.48 -20.08
C TRP A 380 -2.58 -0.83 -21.05
N VAL A 381 -3.29 -1.66 -21.81
CA VAL A 381 -4.47 -1.27 -22.60
C VAL A 381 -5.67 -1.83 -21.85
N GLY A 382 -6.72 -1.04 -21.64
CA GLY A 382 -7.91 -1.38 -20.84
C GLY A 382 -8.84 -2.42 -21.47
N VAL A 383 -8.29 -3.48 -22.03
CA VAL A 383 -8.97 -4.57 -22.73
C VAL A 383 -8.61 -5.90 -22.07
N THR A 384 -9.63 -6.72 -21.80
CA THR A 384 -9.52 -8.00 -21.09
C THR A 384 -10.61 -8.96 -21.55
N ASP A 385 -10.33 -10.26 -21.54
CA ASP A 385 -11.29 -11.33 -21.80
C ASP A 385 -11.52 -12.22 -20.56
N ALA A 386 -11.09 -11.79 -19.36
CA ALA A 386 -11.22 -12.52 -18.09
C ALA A 386 -12.65 -12.93 -17.69
N ALA A 387 -13.68 -12.41 -18.35
CA ALA A 387 -15.07 -12.82 -18.19
C ALA A 387 -15.48 -14.00 -19.11
N GLN A 388 -14.81 -14.15 -20.26
CA GLN A 388 -15.00 -15.20 -21.25
C GLN A 388 -13.83 -15.22 -22.23
N GLU A 389 -12.98 -16.24 -22.13
CA GLU A 389 -11.85 -16.55 -23.03
C GLU A 389 -12.13 -16.21 -24.51
N GLY A 390 -11.25 -15.43 -25.12
CA GLY A 390 -11.33 -15.01 -26.52
C GLY A 390 -12.40 -13.96 -26.83
N VAL A 391 -13.19 -13.50 -25.84
CA VAL A 391 -14.20 -12.44 -25.98
C VAL A 391 -13.74 -11.18 -25.25
N TRP A 392 -12.87 -10.44 -25.94
CA TRP A 392 -12.25 -9.21 -25.47
C TRP A 392 -13.25 -8.07 -25.24
N ARG A 393 -13.15 -7.46 -24.06
CA ARG A 393 -14.02 -6.38 -23.58
C ARG A 393 -13.22 -5.26 -22.96
N ALA A 394 -13.76 -4.04 -23.04
CA ALA A 394 -13.21 -2.90 -22.31
C ALA A 394 -13.40 -3.11 -20.81
N ALA A 395 -12.32 -3.08 -20.03
CA ALA A 395 -12.31 -3.44 -18.61
C ALA A 395 -13.18 -2.51 -17.75
N GLY A 396 -13.32 -1.24 -18.15
CA GLY A 396 -14.14 -0.24 -17.44
C GLY A 396 -15.63 -0.29 -17.76
N SER A 397 -16.02 -0.59 -19.01
CA SER A 397 -17.42 -0.50 -19.47
C SER A 397 -18.08 -1.85 -19.79
N GLY A 398 -17.30 -2.93 -19.91
CA GLY A 398 -17.78 -4.25 -20.33
C GLY A 398 -18.20 -4.35 -21.81
N ALA A 399 -18.11 -3.26 -22.58
CA ALA A 399 -18.39 -3.22 -24.01
C ALA A 399 -17.42 -4.13 -24.78
N LEU A 400 -17.85 -4.65 -25.93
CA LEU A 400 -16.96 -5.40 -26.83
C LEU A 400 -15.84 -4.49 -27.32
N ALA A 401 -14.59 -4.94 -27.20
CA ALA A 401 -13.41 -4.16 -27.58
C ALA A 401 -12.90 -4.56 -28.98
N THR A 402 -12.39 -3.59 -29.73
CA THR A 402 -11.61 -3.85 -30.94
C THR A 402 -10.23 -4.34 -30.54
N THR A 403 -9.79 -5.49 -31.08
CA THR A 403 -8.44 -6.04 -30.82
C THR A 403 -7.51 -5.81 -32.00
N CYS A 404 -6.24 -5.54 -31.70
CA CYS A 404 -5.22 -5.14 -32.67
C CYS A 404 -3.95 -6.00 -32.58
N PHE A 405 -4.12 -7.29 -32.21
CA PHE A 405 -3.01 -8.24 -32.11
C PHE A 405 -2.33 -8.48 -33.47
N THR A 406 -1.00 -8.51 -33.47
CA THR A 406 -0.18 -8.79 -34.66
C THR A 406 0.13 -10.28 -34.86
N LEU A 407 -0.13 -11.09 -33.83
CA LEU A 407 -0.01 -12.55 -33.79
C LEU A 407 -1.21 -13.08 -32.99
N ASP A 408 -1.63 -14.33 -33.21
CA ASP A 408 -2.71 -14.93 -32.41
C ASP A 408 -2.34 -14.93 -30.90
N PRO A 409 -3.25 -14.54 -30.00
CA PRO A 409 -3.01 -14.64 -28.55
C PRO A 409 -2.74 -16.10 -28.17
N ASN A 410 -1.67 -16.31 -27.41
CA ASN A 410 -1.04 -17.61 -27.24
C ASN A 410 -1.20 -18.20 -25.83
N GLY A 411 -1.85 -17.47 -24.91
CA GLY A 411 -2.22 -17.94 -23.59
C GLY A 411 -3.62 -18.57 -23.59
N ALA A 412 -3.82 -19.54 -22.70
CA ALA A 412 -5.15 -20.03 -22.33
C ALA A 412 -5.45 -19.63 -20.88
N GLU A 413 -6.69 -19.29 -20.51
CA GLU A 413 -7.28 -19.00 -19.16
C GLU A 413 -6.48 -18.16 -18.12
N ALA A 414 -5.17 -17.95 -18.24
CA ALA A 414 -4.28 -17.34 -17.26
C ALA A 414 -3.62 -16.03 -17.75
N GLU A 415 -3.60 -15.82 -19.07
CA GLU A 415 -3.31 -14.55 -19.73
C GLU A 415 -4.66 -14.02 -20.20
N ASN A 416 -5.03 -12.82 -19.75
CA ASN A 416 -6.38 -12.27 -19.97
C ASN A 416 -6.37 -10.73 -20.12
N CYS A 417 -5.19 -10.10 -20.25
CA CYS A 417 -5.03 -8.65 -20.11
C CYS A 417 -4.05 -8.10 -21.13
N VAL A 418 -4.52 -7.12 -21.91
CA VAL A 418 -3.74 -6.57 -23.03
C VAL A 418 -2.70 -5.56 -22.56
N SER A 419 -1.48 -5.68 -23.09
CA SER A 419 -0.47 -4.64 -23.01
C SER A 419 0.10 -4.30 -24.39
N ILE A 420 0.51 -3.06 -24.61
CA ILE A 420 1.18 -2.61 -25.84
C ILE A 420 2.68 -2.40 -25.57
N ARG A 421 3.54 -2.98 -26.42
CA ARG A 421 5.00 -2.82 -26.34
C ARG A 421 5.45 -1.48 -26.92
N LEU A 422 6.37 -0.79 -26.24
CA LEU A 422 6.95 0.45 -26.76
C LEU A 422 7.94 0.23 -27.91
N GLU A 423 8.55 -0.95 -28.00
CA GLU A 423 9.52 -1.29 -29.07
C GLU A 423 8.92 -1.24 -30.48
N ASN A 424 7.65 -1.67 -30.64
CA ASN A 424 7.05 -1.91 -31.95
C ASN A 424 5.53 -1.69 -32.04
N GLY A 425 4.88 -1.26 -30.96
CA GLY A 425 3.42 -1.05 -30.91
C GLY A 425 2.57 -2.33 -30.95
N ALA A 426 3.20 -3.52 -30.88
CA ALA A 426 2.47 -4.78 -30.88
C ALA A 426 1.69 -4.97 -29.56
N TRP A 427 0.48 -5.52 -29.69
CA TRP A 427 -0.33 -5.93 -28.55
C TRP A 427 0.09 -7.34 -28.11
N ASP A 428 0.36 -7.50 -26.82
CA ASP A 428 0.54 -8.77 -26.13
C ASP A 428 -0.70 -9.08 -25.30
N ASP A 429 -1.10 -10.35 -25.31
CA ASP A 429 -1.84 -10.95 -24.21
C ASP A 429 -0.86 -11.28 -23.06
N ARG A 430 -1.27 -11.04 -21.82
CA ARG A 430 -0.44 -11.15 -20.61
C ARG A 430 -1.28 -11.52 -19.38
N SER A 431 -0.61 -12.09 -18.39
CA SER A 431 -1.18 -12.21 -17.04
C SER A 431 -1.39 -10.84 -16.39
N CYS A 432 -2.62 -10.59 -15.93
CA CYS A 432 -3.06 -9.36 -15.25
C CYS A 432 -2.30 -9.03 -13.95
N GLN A 433 -1.53 -9.98 -13.40
CA GLN A 433 -0.79 -9.88 -12.14
C GLN A 433 0.74 -9.73 -12.31
N GLN A 434 1.29 -9.64 -13.52
CA GLN A 434 2.75 -9.60 -13.74
C GLN A 434 3.21 -8.73 -14.91
N PRO A 435 4.37 -8.06 -14.76
CA PRO A 435 4.69 -7.11 -13.69
C PRO A 435 3.85 -5.81 -13.82
N PRO A 436 3.95 -4.87 -12.87
CA PRO A 436 3.33 -3.56 -12.99
C PRO A 436 3.78 -2.80 -14.24
N ARG A 437 2.87 -2.03 -14.85
CA ARG A 437 3.14 -1.22 -16.06
C ARG A 437 2.49 0.16 -15.94
N CYS A 438 3.02 1.13 -16.68
CA CYS A 438 2.31 2.38 -16.89
C CYS A 438 0.97 2.14 -17.56
N PHE A 439 0.04 3.07 -17.36
CA PHE A 439 -1.30 3.00 -17.89
C PHE A 439 -1.79 4.41 -18.23
N ALA A 440 -2.84 4.46 -19.04
CA ALA A 440 -3.54 5.70 -19.36
C ALA A 440 -5.01 5.61 -18.95
N CYS A 441 -5.51 6.71 -18.40
CA CYS A 441 -6.92 6.87 -18.08
C CYS A 441 -7.60 7.75 -19.15
N GLU A 442 -8.85 7.42 -19.48
CA GLU A 442 -9.68 8.10 -20.45
C GLU A 442 -10.90 8.71 -19.77
N ALA A 443 -11.16 10.01 -20.00
CA ALA A 443 -12.33 10.69 -19.48
C ALA A 443 -13.63 10.14 -20.11
N VAL A 444 -14.66 9.87 -19.29
CA VAL A 444 -15.92 9.27 -19.77
C VAL A 444 -16.78 10.31 -20.48
N THR A 445 -16.74 10.33 -21.82
CA THR A 445 -17.53 11.28 -22.64
C THR A 445 -18.97 10.81 -22.93
N ASP A 446 -19.31 9.53 -22.71
CA ASP A 446 -20.61 8.98 -23.12
C ASP A 446 -21.78 9.43 -22.24
N VAL A 447 -22.52 10.42 -22.75
CA VAL A 447 -23.77 10.98 -22.20
C VAL A 447 -24.85 9.91 -21.90
N ARG A 448 -24.78 8.71 -22.51
CA ARG A 448 -25.77 7.64 -22.32
C ARG A 448 -25.54 6.79 -21.06
N ALA A 449 -24.36 6.87 -20.44
CA ALA A 449 -24.01 6.13 -19.22
C ALA A 449 -24.24 6.93 -17.92
N GLY A 450 -24.67 8.18 -18.03
CA GLY A 450 -24.65 9.17 -16.94
C GLY A 450 -23.44 10.10 -17.08
N GLN A 451 -23.61 11.38 -16.72
CA GLN A 451 -22.59 12.41 -16.97
C GLN A 451 -21.22 12.06 -16.34
N PRO A 452 -20.10 12.41 -17.00
CA PRO A 452 -18.79 12.39 -16.35
C PRO A 452 -18.85 13.15 -15.03
N ARG A 453 -18.35 12.52 -13.97
CA ARG A 453 -18.29 13.12 -12.64
C ARG A 453 -16.95 13.82 -12.49
N PRO A 454 -16.90 15.17 -12.44
CA PRO A 454 -15.65 15.86 -12.17
C PRO A 454 -15.15 15.49 -10.77
N LEU A 455 -13.83 15.55 -10.57
CA LEU A 455 -13.23 15.46 -9.24
C LEU A 455 -13.67 16.67 -8.42
N VAL A 456 -14.17 16.46 -7.21
CA VAL A 456 -14.64 17.53 -6.33
C VAL A 456 -13.69 17.70 -5.15
N LEU A 457 -13.11 18.90 -5.00
CA LEU A 457 -12.26 19.27 -3.86
C LEU A 457 -13.09 19.74 -2.67
N ARG A 458 -13.42 18.81 -1.79
CA ARG A 458 -14.20 19.04 -0.57
C ARG A 458 -13.35 19.66 0.53
N GLY A 459 -13.99 20.40 1.44
CA GLY A 459 -13.34 21.12 2.56
C GLY A 459 -13.09 22.61 2.29
N LEU A 460 -13.13 23.04 1.02
CA LEU A 460 -13.06 24.46 0.65
C LEU A 460 -14.34 25.22 1.02
N CYS A 461 -14.20 26.52 1.35
CA CYS A 461 -15.31 27.38 1.77
C CYS A 461 -16.25 27.86 0.65
N PHE A 462 -15.94 27.55 -0.62
CA PHE A 462 -16.76 27.98 -1.75
C PHE A 462 -18.15 27.33 -1.68
N LYS A 463 -19.19 28.17 -1.73
CA LYS A 463 -20.59 27.74 -1.64
C LYS A 463 -21.09 27.06 -2.91
N THR A 464 -20.70 27.59 -4.08
CA THR A 464 -20.99 27.00 -5.40
C THR A 464 -20.16 25.73 -5.61
N PRO A 465 -20.78 24.56 -5.86
CA PRO A 465 -20.07 23.29 -6.05
C PRO A 465 -19.03 23.31 -7.16
N GLU A 466 -19.32 24.01 -8.25
CA GLU A 466 -18.61 24.03 -9.53
C GLU A 466 -17.21 24.63 -9.39
N ARG A 467 -17.06 25.60 -8.47
CA ARG A 467 -15.78 26.20 -8.08
C ARG A 467 -14.81 25.24 -7.38
N ARG A 468 -15.26 24.01 -7.14
CA ARG A 468 -14.47 22.92 -6.55
C ARG A 468 -14.33 21.74 -7.51
N PHE A 469 -14.77 21.88 -8.76
CA PHE A 469 -14.62 20.84 -9.78
C PHE A 469 -13.23 20.88 -10.40
N PHE A 470 -12.68 19.70 -10.64
CA PHE A 470 -11.37 19.44 -11.21
C PHE A 470 -11.47 18.35 -12.27
N GLU A 471 -10.62 18.44 -13.27
CA GLU A 471 -10.28 17.39 -14.23
C GLU A 471 -8.78 17.08 -14.13
N VAL A 472 -8.34 15.94 -14.68
CA VAL A 472 -6.92 15.61 -14.79
C VAL A 472 -6.46 15.95 -16.20
N LEU A 473 -5.40 16.72 -16.34
CA LEU A 473 -4.84 17.14 -17.64
C LEU A 473 -3.31 17.28 -17.55
N GLY A 474 -2.67 17.41 -18.73
CA GLY A 474 -1.27 17.82 -18.92
C GLY A 474 -0.23 17.15 -18.01
N TYR A 475 0.93 17.79 -17.87
CA TYR A 475 2.04 17.30 -17.05
C TYR A 475 2.85 18.48 -16.48
N ILE A 476 3.22 18.40 -15.20
CA ILE A 476 4.27 19.21 -14.57
C ILE A 476 5.15 18.25 -13.76
N ASN A 477 6.48 18.38 -13.89
CA ASN A 477 7.45 17.52 -13.19
C ASN A 477 7.11 16.03 -13.38
N ASP A 478 6.83 15.65 -14.63
CA ASP A 478 6.51 14.29 -15.08
C ASP A 478 5.31 13.62 -14.37
N ARG A 479 4.45 14.43 -13.73
CA ARG A 479 3.17 14.00 -13.15
C ARG A 479 2.01 14.80 -13.73
N PRO A 480 0.86 14.18 -14.04
CA PRO A 480 -0.32 14.91 -14.45
C PRO A 480 -0.88 15.74 -13.30
N PHE A 481 -1.49 16.88 -13.65
CA PHE A 481 -2.02 17.83 -12.69
C PHE A 481 -3.55 17.81 -12.68
N PHE A 482 -4.11 18.37 -11.61
CA PHE A 482 -5.55 18.53 -11.47
C PHE A 482 -5.89 19.97 -11.79
N HIS A 483 -6.51 20.17 -12.95
CA HIS A 483 -6.98 21.44 -13.46
C HIS A 483 -8.35 21.76 -12.86
N GLY A 484 -8.47 22.84 -12.10
CA GLY A 484 -9.73 23.21 -11.45
C GLY A 484 -10.50 24.27 -12.23
N TYR A 485 -11.80 24.01 -12.40
CA TYR A 485 -12.69 24.66 -13.36
C TYR A 485 -12.80 26.19 -13.22
N TYR A 486 -12.40 26.77 -12.08
CA TYR A 486 -12.47 28.21 -11.78
C TYR A 486 -11.11 28.79 -11.36
N GLY A 487 -10.02 28.31 -11.98
CA GLY A 487 -8.66 28.82 -11.77
C GLY A 487 -8.00 28.38 -10.47
N LEU A 488 -8.22 27.12 -10.07
CA LEU A 488 -7.51 26.47 -8.95
C LEU A 488 -6.77 25.25 -9.49
N ASN A 489 -5.45 25.20 -9.43
CA ASN A 489 -4.70 24.04 -9.92
C ASN A 489 -4.02 23.30 -8.76
N ILE A 490 -4.01 21.96 -8.81
CA ILE A 490 -3.19 21.14 -7.93
C ILE A 490 -2.12 20.44 -8.76
N TYR A 491 -0.85 20.69 -8.45
CA TYR A 491 0.30 20.19 -9.19
C TYR A 491 1.41 19.70 -8.24
N ALA A 492 2.26 18.81 -8.75
CA ALA A 492 3.41 18.28 -8.03
C ALA A 492 4.65 19.16 -8.18
N THR A 493 5.40 19.31 -7.10
CA THR A 493 6.69 20.00 -7.05
C THR A 493 7.84 19.01 -7.20
N GLU A 494 9.06 19.51 -7.42
CA GLU A 494 10.29 18.69 -7.51
C GLU A 494 10.57 17.88 -6.24
N ASP A 495 10.10 18.33 -5.07
CA ASP A 495 10.26 17.67 -3.75
C ASP A 495 9.12 16.66 -3.43
N ASP A 496 8.35 16.20 -4.42
CA ASP A 496 7.13 15.35 -4.28
C ASP A 496 6.00 15.95 -3.40
N TRP A 497 6.07 17.24 -3.04
CA TRP A 497 4.95 17.96 -2.42
C TRP A 497 3.90 18.36 -3.47
N TRP A 498 2.64 18.39 -3.06
CA TRP A 498 1.53 18.91 -3.88
C TRP A 498 1.12 20.31 -3.40
N GLU A 499 1.00 21.24 -4.35
CA GLU A 499 0.56 22.61 -4.08
C GLU A 499 -0.82 22.89 -4.69
N LEU A 500 -1.68 23.57 -3.92
CA LEU A 500 -2.94 24.16 -4.39
C LEU A 500 -2.70 25.63 -4.72
N LEU A 501 -2.74 25.97 -6.01
CA LEU A 501 -2.47 27.30 -6.57
C LEU A 501 -3.78 27.97 -7.04
N ASP A 502 -3.99 29.23 -6.66
CA ASP A 502 -4.98 30.09 -7.30
C ASP A 502 -4.32 30.83 -8.48
N THR A 503 -4.60 30.40 -9.71
CA THR A 503 -3.97 30.97 -10.92
C THR A 503 -4.37 32.42 -11.11
N ARG A 504 -5.63 32.77 -10.81
CA ARG A 504 -6.19 34.13 -10.91
C ARG A 504 -5.47 35.17 -10.04
N THR A 505 -4.83 34.75 -8.94
CA THR A 505 -4.05 35.65 -8.08
C THR A 505 -2.54 35.32 -8.05
N ASN A 506 -2.13 34.28 -8.79
CA ASN A 506 -0.81 33.65 -8.76
C ASN A 506 -0.29 33.43 -7.32
N ARG A 507 -1.09 32.73 -6.50
CA ARG A 507 -0.77 32.44 -5.09
C ARG A 507 -1.04 31.00 -4.71
N THR A 508 -0.03 30.32 -4.19
CA THR A 508 -0.23 29.09 -3.44
C THR A 508 -1.13 29.37 -2.23
N LEU A 509 -2.20 28.60 -2.10
CA LEU A 509 -3.16 28.65 -1.00
C LEU A 509 -2.75 27.69 0.12
N ALA A 510 -2.39 26.46 -0.25
CA ALA A 510 -1.97 25.41 0.66
C ALA A 510 -1.02 24.42 -0.01
N ARG A 511 -0.27 23.66 0.79
CA ARG A 511 0.59 22.56 0.36
C ARG A 511 0.33 21.31 1.18
N GLY A 512 0.42 20.13 0.59
CA GLY A 512 0.19 18.85 1.25
C GLY A 512 1.16 17.78 0.76
N TYR A 513 1.31 16.71 1.55
CA TYR A 513 2.08 15.52 1.18
C TYR A 513 1.15 14.29 1.25
N PRO A 514 1.12 13.41 0.23
CA PRO A 514 0.19 12.28 0.19
C PRO A 514 0.51 11.24 1.27
N PRO A 515 -0.48 10.75 2.04
CA PRO A 515 -0.22 9.77 3.10
C PRO A 515 -0.17 8.29 2.64
N TRP A 516 0.02 8.01 1.34
CA TRP A 516 -0.08 6.66 0.74
C TRP A 516 0.85 6.47 -0.48
N ASP A 517 1.26 5.22 -0.72
CA ASP A 517 2.42 4.83 -1.55
C ASP A 517 2.38 5.24 -3.04
N ILE A 518 1.21 5.60 -3.59
CA ILE A 518 1.07 5.94 -5.01
C ILE A 518 1.33 7.43 -5.28
N GLY A 519 1.39 8.28 -4.25
CA GLY A 519 1.95 9.64 -4.35
C GLY A 519 1.07 10.70 -5.04
N TYR A 520 -0.23 10.47 -5.21
CA TYR A 520 -1.18 11.44 -5.78
C TYR A 520 -2.10 12.08 -4.71
N PRO A 521 -2.65 13.28 -4.94
CA PRO A 521 -3.42 14.05 -3.95
C PRO A 521 -4.91 13.67 -3.95
N VAL A 522 -5.23 12.43 -4.35
CA VAL A 522 -6.60 11.92 -4.48
C VAL A 522 -7.07 11.34 -3.14
N GLY A 523 -8.36 11.49 -2.84
CA GLY A 523 -8.90 11.17 -1.53
C GLY A 523 -8.66 12.27 -0.52
N ARG A 524 -8.76 11.90 0.77
CA ARG A 524 -8.64 12.79 1.92
C ARG A 524 -7.18 12.89 2.40
N MET A 525 -6.62 14.09 2.45
CA MET A 525 -5.32 14.33 3.09
C MET A 525 -5.24 15.66 3.83
N ALA A 526 -4.20 15.79 4.65
CA ALA A 526 -3.89 17.02 5.38
C ALA A 526 -3.12 18.00 4.49
N TRP A 527 -3.48 19.28 4.60
CA TRP A 527 -2.86 20.39 3.89
C TRP A 527 -2.47 21.48 4.90
N THR A 528 -1.30 22.08 4.73
CA THR A 528 -0.88 23.28 5.47
C THR A 528 -1.14 24.51 4.61
N THR A 529 -1.92 25.47 5.12
CA THR A 529 -2.16 26.73 4.40
C THR A 529 -0.89 27.59 4.35
N THR A 530 -0.56 28.14 3.19
CA THR A 530 0.61 29.01 2.98
C THR A 530 0.23 30.50 2.99
N THR A 531 -1.04 30.79 2.69
CA THR A 531 -1.66 32.12 2.73
C THR A 531 -2.99 32.09 3.50
N LYS A 532 -3.52 33.27 3.85
CA LYS A 532 -4.88 33.39 4.42
C LYS A 532 -5.89 33.38 3.27
N PHE A 533 -6.73 32.36 3.20
CA PHE A 533 -7.86 32.27 2.29
C PHE A 533 -9.05 31.66 3.03
N CYS A 534 -10.29 31.89 2.56
CA CYS A 534 -11.49 31.51 3.30
C CYS A 534 -11.47 32.09 4.74
N ASN A 535 -11.93 31.30 5.72
CA ASN A 535 -11.78 31.58 7.15
C ASN A 535 -10.47 31.01 7.74
N PHE A 536 -9.67 30.30 6.94
CA PHE A 536 -8.43 29.67 7.38
C PHE A 536 -7.32 30.71 7.54
N ARG A 537 -6.55 30.60 8.63
CA ARG A 537 -5.36 31.40 8.88
C ARG A 537 -4.21 30.87 8.03
N LYS A 538 -3.13 31.64 7.93
CA LYS A 538 -1.85 31.17 7.38
C LYS A 538 -1.19 30.20 8.37
N ASN A 539 -0.54 29.14 7.87
CA ASN A 539 0.06 28.05 8.63
C ASN A 539 -0.96 27.29 9.51
N GLU A 540 -2.20 27.17 9.03
CA GLU A 540 -3.25 26.35 9.63
C GLU A 540 -3.28 24.97 8.92
N GLU A 541 -3.48 23.91 9.69
CA GLU A 541 -3.61 22.56 9.16
C GLU A 541 -5.09 22.27 8.88
N ILE A 542 -5.41 22.00 7.61
CA ILE A 542 -6.78 21.78 7.12
C ILE A 542 -6.88 20.44 6.41
N GLU A 543 -8.08 19.85 6.43
CA GLU A 543 -8.37 18.58 5.76
C GLU A 543 -9.18 18.87 4.49
N LEU A 544 -8.62 18.53 3.33
CA LEU A 544 -9.33 18.60 2.04
C LEU A 544 -9.43 17.19 1.45
N SER A 545 -10.47 16.94 0.66
CA SER A 545 -10.64 15.68 -0.06
C SER A 545 -10.91 15.90 -1.55
N LEU A 546 -10.00 15.47 -2.42
CA LEU A 546 -10.19 15.52 -3.88
C LEU A 546 -10.81 14.19 -4.34
N THR A 547 -12.05 14.19 -4.82
CA THR A 547 -12.79 12.93 -4.96
C THR A 547 -13.98 12.95 -5.91
N VAL A 548 -14.28 11.82 -6.54
CA VAL A 548 -15.48 11.59 -7.38
C VAL A 548 -16.69 11.02 -6.62
N CYS A 549 -16.59 10.81 -5.30
CA CYS A 549 -17.69 10.25 -4.51
C CYS A 549 -18.97 11.10 -4.59
N ASN A 550 -20.13 10.47 -4.42
CA ASN A 550 -21.42 11.17 -4.30
C ASN A 550 -21.47 12.07 -3.06
N ALA A 551 -22.34 13.09 -3.05
CA ALA A 551 -22.49 13.98 -1.89
C ALA A 551 -22.91 13.27 -0.58
N SER A 552 -23.53 12.09 -0.69
CA SER A 552 -23.89 11.18 0.41
C SER A 552 -22.72 10.30 0.89
N GLU A 553 -21.72 10.09 0.04
CA GLU A 553 -20.54 9.25 0.28
C GLU A 553 -19.36 10.08 0.81
N ILE A 554 -18.36 9.38 1.35
CA ILE A 554 -17.20 9.99 1.98
C ILE A 554 -15.94 9.43 1.37
N ALA A 555 -15.04 10.33 0.98
CA ALA A 555 -13.70 9.97 0.56
C ALA A 555 -12.86 9.50 1.75
N CYS A 556 -12.29 8.31 1.59
CA CYS A 556 -11.22 7.79 2.41
C CYS A 556 -9.86 8.38 1.92
N SER A 557 -8.77 8.08 2.60
CA SER A 557 -7.45 8.68 2.30
C SER A 557 -6.83 8.20 0.99
N ASP A 558 -7.27 7.06 0.47
CA ASP A 558 -6.78 6.41 -0.75
C ASP A 558 -7.62 6.75 -2.01
N GLY A 559 -8.58 7.68 -1.89
CA GLY A 559 -9.52 8.04 -2.95
C GLY A 559 -10.83 7.23 -2.98
N SER A 560 -10.95 6.13 -2.22
CA SER A 560 -12.14 5.28 -2.23
C SER A 560 -13.37 5.93 -1.57
N CYS A 561 -14.57 5.48 -1.97
CA CYS A 561 -15.86 6.00 -1.52
C CYS A 561 -16.55 5.01 -0.56
N ASP A 562 -16.43 5.23 0.75
CA ASP A 562 -17.11 4.41 1.76
C ASP A 562 -17.76 5.26 2.87
N THR A 563 -19.02 4.97 3.13
CA THR A 563 -19.79 5.50 4.27
C THR A 563 -19.17 5.19 5.64
N ALA A 564 -18.35 4.14 5.75
CA ALA A 564 -17.64 3.77 6.97
C ALA A 564 -16.51 4.75 7.36
N CYS A 565 -15.99 5.54 6.41
CA CYS A 565 -14.96 6.58 6.64
C CYS A 565 -15.50 7.84 7.37
N ARG A 566 -16.69 7.76 7.99
CA ARG A 566 -17.40 8.87 8.68
C ARG A 566 -16.99 9.13 10.13
N SER A 567 -16.13 8.29 10.70
CA SER A 567 -15.40 8.61 11.92
C SER A 567 -13.94 8.24 11.72
N ARG A 568 -13.07 8.68 12.65
CA ARG A 568 -11.62 8.45 12.69
C ARG A 568 -10.83 9.19 11.60
N ARG A 569 -9.94 10.07 12.06
CA ARG A 569 -8.88 10.71 11.27
C ARG A 569 -7.79 9.75 10.79
N SER A 570 -7.87 8.49 11.19
CA SER A 570 -7.24 7.40 10.45
C SER A 570 -7.93 6.10 10.83
N LEU A 571 -8.41 5.38 9.82
CA LEU A 571 -8.46 3.93 9.89
C LEU A 571 -8.12 3.44 8.48
N ALA A 572 -6.92 2.87 8.38
CA ALA A 572 -6.64 1.67 7.59
C ALA A 572 -7.86 1.18 6.79
N CYS A 573 -7.80 1.30 5.46
CA CYS A 573 -8.79 0.71 4.57
C CYS A 573 -9.02 -0.76 4.94
N ARG A 574 -10.22 -1.28 4.66
CA ARG A 574 -10.50 -2.73 4.73
C ARG A 574 -9.57 -3.47 3.75
N GLY A 575 -8.36 -3.81 4.18
CA GLY A 575 -7.32 -4.36 3.32
C GLY A 575 -5.88 -4.15 3.82
N SER A 576 -5.55 -3.01 4.45
CA SER A 576 -4.19 -2.80 4.94
C SER A 576 -3.93 -3.62 6.21
N PRO A 577 -2.88 -4.48 6.26
CA PRO A 577 -2.62 -5.33 7.41
C PRO A 577 -2.23 -4.51 8.65
N GLN A 578 -2.76 -4.91 9.79
CA GLN A 578 -2.38 -4.37 11.10
C GLN A 578 -0.98 -4.86 11.45
N HIS A 579 -0.02 -3.94 11.53
CA HIS A 579 1.31 -4.24 12.07
C HIS A 579 1.20 -4.53 13.57
N ILE A 580 1.84 -5.61 14.01
CA ILE A 580 2.02 -5.96 15.43
C ILE A 580 3.50 -6.16 15.68
N ASN A 581 4.06 -5.31 16.54
CA ASN A 581 5.42 -5.46 17.03
C ASN A 581 5.42 -6.42 18.23
N VAL A 582 6.35 -7.36 18.26
CA VAL A 582 6.38 -8.49 19.21
C VAL A 582 7.73 -8.54 19.92
N SER A 583 7.73 -8.30 21.22
CA SER A 583 8.94 -8.38 22.04
C SER A 583 8.84 -9.50 23.08
N VAL A 584 9.92 -10.28 23.19
CA VAL A 584 10.00 -11.47 24.06
C VAL A 584 11.17 -11.32 25.03
N SER A 585 10.87 -11.08 26.30
CA SER A 585 11.87 -10.93 27.36
C SER A 585 11.90 -12.15 28.26
N PHE A 586 12.85 -13.05 28.05
CA PHE A 586 13.05 -14.22 28.90
C PHE A 586 13.55 -13.81 30.29
N LEU A 587 12.80 -14.18 31.32
CA LEU A 587 13.12 -13.88 32.72
C LEU A 587 14.02 -14.97 33.32
N ARG A 588 13.60 -16.24 33.21
CA ARG A 588 14.33 -17.39 33.77
C ARG A 588 13.92 -18.72 33.14
N PHE A 589 14.85 -19.68 33.22
CA PHE A 589 14.64 -21.07 32.87
C PHE A 589 14.47 -21.84 34.18
N LEU A 590 13.31 -22.47 34.38
CA LEU A 590 12.94 -23.15 35.62
C LEU A 590 13.49 -24.59 35.66
N SER A 591 13.33 -25.33 34.58
CA SER A 591 13.81 -26.70 34.43
C SER A 591 14.17 -27.03 32.98
N ILE A 592 15.08 -27.99 32.82
CA ILE A 592 15.47 -28.59 31.54
C ILE A 592 15.43 -30.10 31.79
N GLU A 593 14.53 -30.82 31.13
CA GLU A 593 14.30 -32.24 31.33
C GLU A 593 14.79 -33.03 30.11
N ASP A 594 16.06 -33.46 30.17
CA ASP A 594 16.71 -34.26 29.12
C ASP A 594 15.89 -35.50 28.73
N THR A 595 15.21 -36.15 29.70
CA THR A 595 14.43 -37.39 29.50
C THR A 595 13.10 -37.20 28.78
N LYS A 596 12.51 -35.99 28.84
CA LYS A 596 11.24 -35.65 28.17
C LYS A 596 11.41 -34.80 26.91
N TYR A 597 12.65 -34.42 26.58
CA TYR A 597 12.94 -33.45 25.52
C TYR A 597 12.20 -32.11 25.75
N SER A 598 12.17 -31.64 27.00
CA SER A 598 11.38 -30.47 27.39
C SER A 598 12.13 -29.44 28.22
N ILE A 599 11.63 -28.21 28.15
CA ILE A 599 12.16 -27.04 28.86
C ILE A 599 11.01 -26.24 29.46
N THR A 600 11.12 -25.84 30.72
CA THR A 600 10.14 -24.96 31.37
C THR A 600 10.75 -23.58 31.57
N VAL A 601 10.09 -22.55 31.02
CA VAL A 601 10.60 -21.18 30.96
C VAL A 601 9.54 -20.17 31.40
N GLU A 602 10.01 -19.08 31.98
CA GLU A 602 9.22 -17.87 32.25
C GLU A 602 9.74 -16.70 31.41
N PHE A 603 8.83 -16.01 30.73
CA PHE A 603 9.13 -14.84 29.90
C PHE A 603 7.97 -13.85 29.90
N MET A 604 8.30 -12.57 29.69
CA MET A 604 7.32 -11.56 29.30
C MET A 604 7.16 -11.60 27.78
N LEU A 605 5.90 -11.61 27.34
CA LEU A 605 5.50 -11.41 25.95
C LEU A 605 4.76 -10.07 25.88
N ASP A 606 5.41 -9.07 25.28
CA ASP A 606 4.85 -7.74 25.06
C ASP A 606 4.44 -7.64 23.58
N THR A 607 3.15 -7.46 23.34
CA THR A 607 2.60 -7.26 21.98
C THR A 607 2.08 -5.84 21.84
N ALA A 608 2.59 -5.12 20.84
CA ALA A 608 2.31 -3.71 20.63
C ALA A 608 1.62 -3.46 19.29
N TRP A 609 0.50 -2.74 19.32
CA TRP A 609 -0.25 -2.34 18.11
C TRP A 609 -0.92 -0.97 18.31
N ARG A 610 -1.25 -0.30 17.21
CA ARG A 610 -2.09 0.92 17.22
C ARG A 610 -3.49 0.54 16.80
N ASP A 611 -4.51 1.00 17.51
CA ASP A 611 -5.91 0.78 17.13
C ASP A 611 -6.61 2.12 16.91
N GLY A 612 -6.77 2.49 15.64
CA GLY A 612 -7.50 3.69 15.21
C GLY A 612 -8.97 3.72 15.65
N ARG A 613 -9.53 2.62 16.19
CA ARG A 613 -10.88 2.59 16.76
C ARG A 613 -11.02 3.26 18.13
N LEU A 614 -9.92 3.58 18.79
CA LEU A 614 -9.95 4.12 20.14
C LEU A 614 -9.75 5.63 20.14
N ASN A 615 -10.27 6.28 21.18
CA ASN A 615 -9.83 7.59 21.62
C ASN A 615 -9.43 7.43 23.09
N PHE A 616 -8.33 8.05 23.48
CA PHE A 616 -7.80 7.95 24.84
C PHE A 616 -7.98 9.28 25.58
N ASN A 617 -8.46 9.23 26.82
CA ASN A 617 -8.61 10.42 27.65
C ASN A 617 -7.46 10.51 28.65
N ASN A 618 -6.87 11.70 28.79
CA ASN A 618 -5.87 12.05 29.81
C ASN A 618 -4.61 11.17 29.83
N LEU A 619 -4.12 10.73 28.66
CA LEU A 619 -2.86 9.98 28.56
C LEU A 619 -1.69 10.75 29.20
N ARG A 620 -1.12 10.14 30.24
CA ARG A 620 0.12 10.54 30.89
C ARG A 620 1.32 10.17 30.01
N ARG A 621 2.50 10.70 30.35
CA ARG A 621 3.74 10.41 29.60
C ARG A 621 4.20 8.96 29.80
N ASP A 622 4.19 8.51 31.05
CA ASP A 622 4.63 7.16 31.40
C ASP A 622 3.53 6.14 31.10
N ALA A 623 3.86 5.10 30.31
CA ALA A 623 2.90 4.10 29.87
C ALA A 623 2.32 3.27 31.03
N ASP A 624 3.11 3.05 32.09
CA ASP A 624 2.71 2.25 33.25
C ASP A 624 1.70 2.96 34.17
N ASP A 625 1.54 4.26 33.98
CA ASP A 625 0.52 5.12 34.57
C ASP A 625 -0.80 5.09 33.77
N ASN A 626 -0.75 4.61 32.52
CA ASN A 626 -1.88 4.50 31.58
C ASN A 626 -2.39 3.04 31.47
N LYS A 627 -2.56 2.36 32.61
CA LYS A 627 -3.08 0.97 32.66
C LYS A 627 -4.61 0.96 32.47
N ALA A 628 -5.08 0.17 31.51
CA ALA A 628 -6.51 0.00 31.25
C ALA A 628 -7.18 -0.81 32.38
N SER A 629 -8.37 -0.37 32.80
CA SER A 629 -9.17 -1.09 33.80
C SER A 629 -9.65 -2.44 33.30
N VAL A 630 -9.99 -3.37 34.21
CA VAL A 630 -10.44 -4.73 33.86
C VAL A 630 -11.65 -4.71 32.91
N THR A 631 -12.58 -3.76 33.10
CA THR A 631 -13.79 -3.60 32.28
C THR A 631 -13.54 -3.03 30.89
N GLU A 632 -12.52 -2.18 30.71
CA GLU A 632 -12.06 -1.75 29.38
C GLU A 632 -11.31 -2.88 28.68
N GLN A 633 -10.47 -3.58 29.45
CA GLN A 633 -9.67 -4.72 29.02
C GLN A 633 -10.47 -5.88 28.41
N GLU A 634 -11.71 -6.10 28.85
CA GLU A 634 -12.62 -7.11 28.27
C GLU A 634 -13.30 -6.66 26.97
N ARG A 635 -13.39 -5.34 26.72
CA ARG A 635 -14.04 -4.77 25.53
C ARG A 635 -13.08 -4.56 24.36
N LEU A 636 -11.78 -4.56 24.63
CA LEU A 636 -10.73 -4.32 23.65
C LEU A 636 -10.31 -5.62 22.96
N TRP A 637 -10.27 -5.58 21.61
CA TRP A 637 -9.67 -6.65 20.82
C TRP A 637 -8.18 -6.80 21.18
N ARG A 638 -7.68 -8.05 21.17
CA ARG A 638 -6.27 -8.37 21.38
C ARG A 638 -5.85 -9.50 20.45
N PRO A 639 -4.57 -9.58 20.04
CA PRO A 639 -4.07 -10.72 19.26
C PRO A 639 -4.21 -12.03 20.04
N SER A 640 -4.82 -13.04 19.41
CA SER A 640 -4.90 -14.39 19.96
C SER A 640 -3.64 -15.15 19.59
N ILE A 641 -2.79 -15.42 20.58
CA ILE A 641 -1.51 -16.13 20.40
C ILE A 641 -1.61 -17.52 21.01
N LYS A 642 -1.28 -18.54 20.22
CA LYS A 642 -1.23 -19.95 20.64
C LYS A 642 0.18 -20.48 20.51
N PHE A 643 0.69 -21.10 21.56
CA PHE A 643 1.99 -21.77 21.54
C PHE A 643 1.85 -23.16 20.91
N THR A 644 2.67 -23.46 19.91
CA THR A 644 2.46 -24.62 19.05
C THR A 644 3.26 -25.85 19.50
N ASN A 645 4.32 -25.64 20.29
CA ASN A 645 5.17 -26.68 20.86
C ASN A 645 5.08 -26.71 22.39
N VAL A 646 3.91 -26.38 22.97
CA VAL A 646 3.64 -26.54 24.40
C VAL A 646 3.18 -27.97 24.69
N LEU A 647 3.75 -28.61 25.71
CA LEU A 647 3.46 -30.03 26.03
C LEU A 647 2.19 -30.20 26.88
N ASP A 648 1.93 -29.28 27.80
CA ASP A 648 0.77 -29.33 28.72
C ASP A 648 -0.54 -28.79 28.07
N GLY A 649 -0.59 -28.68 26.75
CA GLY A 649 -1.74 -28.18 25.97
C GLY A 649 -2.00 -26.68 26.02
N ASN A 650 -1.69 -26.01 27.14
CA ASN A 650 -1.75 -24.55 27.32
C ASN A 650 -0.59 -24.06 28.20
N VAL A 651 -0.20 -22.79 28.02
CA VAL A 651 0.72 -22.09 28.92
C VAL A 651 -0.03 -21.50 30.13
N ARG A 652 0.68 -21.25 31.23
CA ARG A 652 0.14 -20.52 32.39
C ARG A 652 0.47 -19.04 32.26
N VAL A 653 -0.54 -18.19 32.23
CA VAL A 653 -0.36 -16.73 32.30
C VAL A 653 -0.46 -16.32 33.77
N LEU A 654 0.64 -15.80 34.33
CA LEU A 654 0.76 -15.43 35.75
C LEU A 654 0.21 -14.03 36.03
N GLU A 655 0.48 -13.10 35.11
CA GLU A 655 0.01 -11.72 35.17
C GLU A 655 -0.24 -11.24 33.73
N ARG A 656 -1.25 -10.38 33.55
CA ARG A 656 -1.54 -9.74 32.26
C ARG A 656 -1.97 -8.31 32.49
N GLY A 657 -1.41 -7.39 31.72
CA GLY A 657 -1.76 -5.97 31.76
C GLY A 657 -1.86 -5.41 30.35
N LEU A 658 -2.83 -4.52 30.13
CA LEU A 658 -2.91 -3.69 28.93
C LEU A 658 -2.62 -2.25 29.35
N ARG A 659 -1.64 -1.62 28.68
CA ARG A 659 -1.20 -0.25 28.94
C ARG A 659 -1.11 0.55 27.64
N VAL A 660 -1.18 1.87 27.73
CA VAL A 660 -1.12 2.76 26.56
C VAL A 660 0.13 3.64 26.60
N ALA A 661 1.05 3.43 25.67
CA ALA A 661 2.19 4.32 25.47
C ALA A 661 1.80 5.53 24.62
N LYS A 662 1.93 6.73 25.18
CA LYS A 662 1.65 7.97 24.47
C LYS A 662 2.76 8.30 23.48
N THR A 663 2.40 8.53 22.22
CA THR A 663 3.35 8.87 21.14
C THR A 663 2.97 10.13 20.37
N GLY A 664 1.68 10.50 20.32
CA GLY A 664 1.20 11.70 19.63
C GLY A 664 0.69 12.82 20.56
N THR A 665 0.27 13.92 19.93
CA THR A 665 -0.31 15.10 20.58
C THR A 665 -1.80 14.93 20.89
N SER A 666 -2.31 15.70 21.83
CA SER A 666 -3.76 15.75 22.11
C SER A 666 -4.51 16.46 20.98
N ILE A 667 -5.75 16.06 20.75
CA ILE A 667 -6.69 16.76 19.86
C ILE A 667 -6.87 18.20 20.35
N PRO A 668 -6.74 19.23 19.49
CA PRO A 668 -7.05 20.61 19.85
C PRO A 668 -8.53 20.74 20.22
N ARG A 669 -8.83 21.26 21.42
CA ARG A 669 -10.22 21.47 21.84
C ARG A 669 -10.90 22.53 20.99
N GLY A 670 -12.17 22.30 20.67
CA GLY A 670 -13.04 23.32 20.07
C GLY A 670 -13.31 24.46 21.05
N PHE A 671 -13.50 25.68 20.54
CA PHE A 671 -13.78 26.89 21.34
C PHE A 671 -15.01 26.79 22.27
N ASN A 672 -15.87 25.80 22.06
CA ASN A 672 -17.14 25.60 22.78
C ASN A 672 -17.13 24.36 23.70
N GLU A 673 -16.02 23.63 23.83
CA GLU A 673 -15.97 22.37 24.60
C GLU A 673 -15.73 22.59 26.10
N VAL A 674 -16.81 22.55 26.87
CA VAL A 674 -16.78 22.61 28.34
C VAL A 674 -16.48 21.21 28.91
N GLY A 675 -15.22 20.77 28.78
CA GLY A 675 -14.74 19.49 29.29
C GLY A 675 -13.32 19.59 29.88
N GLY A 676 -13.08 18.92 31.00
CA GLY A 676 -11.77 18.91 31.67
C GLY A 676 -10.73 18.03 30.98
N ASP A 677 -11.17 17.06 30.17
CA ASP A 677 -10.34 15.95 29.68
C ASP A 677 -9.56 16.27 28.41
N THR A 678 -8.31 15.82 28.34
CA THR A 678 -7.46 15.92 27.16
C THR A 678 -7.62 14.66 26.33
N VAL A 679 -8.18 14.77 25.12
CA VAL A 679 -8.44 13.61 24.26
C VAL A 679 -7.27 13.40 23.30
N TYR A 680 -6.91 12.15 23.05
CA TYR A 680 -5.87 11.72 22.11
C TYR A 680 -6.48 10.73 21.12
N GLU A 681 -6.13 10.85 19.84
CA GLU A 681 -6.59 9.91 18.81
C GLU A 681 -5.97 8.52 19.01
N GLY A 682 -6.64 7.48 18.51
CA GLY A 682 -6.19 6.08 18.63
C GLY A 682 -4.78 5.82 18.10
N TRP A 683 -4.33 6.56 17.10
CA TRP A 683 -2.96 6.45 16.56
C TRP A 683 -1.92 7.21 17.39
N SER A 684 -2.34 8.16 18.24
CA SER A 684 -1.46 8.84 19.20
C SER A 684 -1.12 7.99 20.43
N GLY A 685 -1.76 6.82 20.59
CA GLY A 685 -1.43 5.81 21.59
C GLY A 685 -1.02 4.48 20.95
N VAL A 686 0.00 3.83 21.50
CA VAL A 686 0.32 2.42 21.21
C VAL A 686 -0.23 1.57 22.35
N LEU A 687 -1.10 0.62 22.03
CA LEU A 687 -1.57 -0.39 22.96
C LEU A 687 -0.45 -1.41 23.16
N ILE A 688 -0.12 -1.73 24.40
CA ILE A 688 0.85 -2.76 24.77
C ILE A 688 0.15 -3.76 25.69
N ASP A 689 -0.12 -4.97 25.18
CA ASP A 689 -0.58 -6.11 25.98
C ASP A 689 0.65 -6.90 26.43
N SER A 690 0.95 -6.78 27.72
CA SER A 690 2.05 -7.44 28.41
C SER A 690 1.53 -8.70 29.11
N GLN A 691 2.10 -9.85 28.79
CA GLN A 691 1.74 -11.15 29.36
C GLN A 691 2.95 -11.81 30.03
N HIS A 692 2.87 -12.09 31.32
CA HIS A 692 3.86 -12.91 32.02
C HIS A 692 3.50 -14.39 31.86
N VAL A 693 4.27 -15.11 31.03
CA VAL A 693 3.97 -16.49 30.62
C VAL A 693 4.96 -17.46 31.24
N SER A 694 4.43 -18.52 31.86
CA SER A 694 5.17 -19.72 32.31
C SER A 694 4.69 -20.93 31.50
N GLY A 695 5.59 -21.62 30.80
CA GLY A 695 5.22 -22.76 29.96
C GLY A 695 6.30 -23.83 29.83
N THR A 696 5.85 -25.07 29.61
CA THR A 696 6.71 -26.23 29.28
C THR A 696 6.66 -26.49 27.78
N PHE A 697 7.79 -26.33 27.11
CA PHE A 697 7.91 -26.44 25.66
C PHE A 697 8.73 -27.66 25.25
N ASP A 698 8.35 -28.27 24.14
CA ASP A 698 9.10 -29.32 23.45
C ASP A 698 10.36 -28.73 22.79
N CYS A 699 11.50 -29.37 23.05
CA CYS A 699 12.77 -29.11 22.41
C CYS A 699 13.52 -30.42 22.14
N THR A 700 13.65 -30.77 20.86
CA THR A 700 14.32 -31.99 20.41
C THR A 700 15.82 -31.93 20.71
N PHE A 701 16.33 -32.84 21.55
CA PHE A 701 17.76 -32.91 21.90
C PHE A 701 18.52 -33.96 21.09
N HIS A 702 19.65 -33.57 20.51
CA HIS A 702 20.59 -34.42 19.80
C HIS A 702 21.74 -34.82 20.75
N LEU A 703 21.61 -35.96 21.42
CA LEU A 703 22.48 -36.39 22.52
C LEU A 703 23.69 -37.24 22.07
N TYR A 704 24.06 -37.21 20.79
CA TYR A 704 25.17 -38.00 20.25
C TYR A 704 26.50 -37.68 20.95
N GLN A 705 26.85 -36.39 21.05
CA GLN A 705 28.06 -35.89 21.71
C GLN A 705 27.94 -35.78 23.25
N TYR A 706 26.87 -36.28 23.88
CA TYR A 706 26.67 -36.15 25.32
C TYR A 706 27.88 -36.69 26.12
N PRO A 707 28.46 -35.93 27.09
CA PRO A 707 27.94 -34.71 27.72
C PRO A 707 28.50 -33.38 27.20
N PHE A 708 29.09 -33.35 26.00
CA PHE A 708 29.69 -32.17 25.37
C PHE A 708 28.75 -31.51 24.34
N ASP A 709 27.46 -31.83 24.41
CA ASP A 709 26.45 -31.44 23.43
C ASP A 709 26.01 -29.97 23.54
N SER A 710 25.65 -29.39 22.39
CA SER A 710 24.99 -28.09 22.27
C SER A 710 23.67 -28.25 21.52
N GLN A 711 22.58 -27.77 22.12
CA GLN A 711 21.21 -27.95 21.62
C GLN A 711 20.62 -26.63 21.16
N ARG A 712 19.85 -26.63 20.06
CA ARG A 712 19.14 -25.44 19.56
C ARG A 712 17.63 -25.61 19.79
N CYS A 713 17.12 -24.96 20.82
CA CYS A 713 15.70 -24.97 21.15
C CYS A 713 14.94 -23.85 20.46
N SER A 714 13.61 -23.95 20.47
CA SER A 714 12.72 -22.88 20.03
C SER A 714 11.43 -22.79 20.84
N VAL A 715 10.92 -21.58 21.06
CA VAL A 715 9.54 -21.34 21.49
C VAL A 715 8.76 -20.85 20.27
N LYS A 716 7.73 -21.58 19.86
CA LYS A 716 6.95 -21.31 18.63
C LYS A 716 5.57 -20.76 18.99
N MET A 717 5.30 -19.53 18.58
CA MET A 717 4.04 -18.84 18.79
C MET A 717 3.33 -18.60 17.46
N ARG A 718 2.02 -18.84 17.41
CA ARG A 718 1.19 -18.70 16.22
C ARG A 718 0.00 -17.79 16.50
N PHE A 719 -0.26 -16.89 15.58
CA PHE A 719 -1.42 -16.00 15.62
C PHE A 719 -2.70 -16.72 15.16
N GLY A 720 -3.85 -16.28 15.66
CA GLY A 720 -5.16 -16.89 15.37
C GLY A 720 -5.47 -16.99 13.86
N ARG A 721 -6.18 -18.06 13.45
CA ARG A 721 -6.50 -18.33 12.03
C ARG A 721 -7.29 -17.20 11.35
N ASP A 722 -8.13 -16.50 12.11
CA ASP A 722 -9.04 -15.47 11.60
C ASP A 722 -8.32 -14.17 11.16
N LEU A 723 -7.00 -14.11 11.32
CA LEU A 723 -6.17 -12.92 11.14
C LEU A 723 -5.16 -13.04 9.98
N GLY A 724 -5.25 -14.10 9.17
CA GLY A 724 -4.23 -14.54 8.20
C GLY A 724 -3.62 -13.43 7.31
N ASN A 725 -4.45 -12.78 6.48
CA ASN A 725 -4.01 -11.73 5.56
C ASN A 725 -4.09 -10.31 6.17
N GLN A 726 -4.44 -10.20 7.44
CA GLN A 726 -4.71 -8.92 8.13
C GLN A 726 -3.63 -8.53 9.13
N LEU A 727 -2.58 -9.34 9.28
CA LEU A 727 -1.44 -9.05 10.14
C LEU A 727 -0.16 -9.07 9.34
N VAL A 728 0.71 -8.09 9.60
CA VAL A 728 2.11 -8.13 9.18
C VAL A 728 2.95 -8.09 10.45
N VAL A 729 3.89 -9.03 10.53
CA VAL A 729 5.03 -8.97 11.43
C VAL A 729 6.26 -9.07 10.54
N GLU A 730 7.02 -8.00 10.48
CA GLU A 730 8.28 -7.94 9.75
C GLU A 730 9.41 -8.48 10.61
N ASP A 731 10.48 -9.02 10.00
CA ASP A 731 11.62 -9.58 10.76
C ASP A 731 12.41 -8.51 11.54
N GLY A 732 12.13 -7.21 11.34
CA GLY A 732 12.64 -6.09 12.15
C GLY A 732 11.71 -5.66 13.31
N ASP A 733 10.42 -6.01 13.28
CA ASP A 733 9.40 -5.68 14.28
C ASP A 733 9.34 -6.70 15.44
N ALA A 734 10.43 -7.44 15.62
CA ALA A 734 10.50 -8.60 16.49
C ALA A 734 11.78 -8.55 17.34
N GLU A 735 11.66 -8.27 18.64
CA GLU A 735 12.79 -8.20 19.56
C GLU A 735 12.82 -9.38 20.53
N VAL A 736 14.02 -9.89 20.84
CA VAL A 736 14.22 -10.88 21.91
C VAL A 736 15.33 -10.44 22.85
N GLN A 737 15.01 -10.39 24.15
CA GLN A 737 15.97 -10.10 25.20
C GLN A 737 16.00 -11.25 26.22
N TYR A 738 17.17 -11.45 26.83
CA TYR A 738 17.33 -12.35 27.97
C TYR A 738 17.78 -11.54 29.19
N LEU A 739 16.90 -11.43 30.18
CA LEU A 739 17.10 -10.64 31.41
C LEU A 739 17.65 -11.46 32.57
N GLY A 740 17.72 -12.78 32.42
CA GLY A 740 18.21 -13.71 33.44
C GLY A 740 19.73 -13.88 33.49
N ALA A 741 20.19 -14.83 34.31
CA ALA A 741 21.61 -15.20 34.38
C ALA A 741 21.99 -16.19 33.27
N ALA A 742 22.80 -15.76 32.30
CA ALA A 742 23.14 -16.55 31.10
C ALA A 742 23.91 -17.85 31.39
N ILE A 743 24.38 -18.02 32.63
CA ILE A 743 25.10 -19.19 33.12
C ILE A 743 24.21 -19.90 34.16
N LEU A 744 23.58 -21.00 33.76
CA LEU A 744 22.87 -21.89 34.67
C LEU A 744 23.83 -22.91 35.32
N PRO A 745 23.39 -23.65 36.36
CA PRO A 745 24.20 -24.71 36.96
C PRO A 745 24.57 -25.83 35.97
N SER A 746 23.64 -26.23 35.10
CA SER A 746 23.81 -27.34 34.14
C SER A 746 24.17 -26.91 32.71
N HIS A 747 23.70 -25.74 32.28
CA HIS A 747 23.82 -25.26 30.90
C HIS A 747 24.27 -23.79 30.85
N ARG A 748 24.67 -23.33 29.67
CA ARG A 748 24.88 -21.91 29.34
C ARG A 748 23.97 -21.55 28.18
N LEU A 749 23.29 -20.42 28.31
CA LEU A 749 22.42 -19.86 27.29
C LEU A 749 23.18 -18.86 26.43
N HIS A 750 22.97 -18.92 25.11
CA HIS A 750 23.50 -17.95 24.16
C HIS A 750 22.65 -17.92 22.86
N ASN A 751 22.90 -16.94 22.00
CA ASN A 751 22.30 -16.79 20.66
C ASN A 751 20.76 -16.82 20.66
N PHE A 752 20.13 -15.88 21.39
CA PHE A 752 18.70 -15.63 21.27
C PHE A 752 18.41 -14.92 19.94
N THR A 753 17.57 -15.51 19.10
CA THR A 753 17.12 -14.91 17.82
C THR A 753 15.65 -15.22 17.58
N ILE A 754 14.83 -14.20 17.34
CA ILE A 754 13.47 -14.37 16.83
C ILE A 754 13.49 -14.37 15.30
N LYS A 755 12.69 -15.22 14.67
CA LYS A 755 12.48 -15.26 13.21
C LYS A 755 11.05 -15.64 12.89
N ARG A 756 10.52 -15.10 11.79
CA ARG A 756 9.35 -15.67 11.13
C ARG A 756 9.67 -17.08 10.60
N VAL A 757 8.72 -18.00 10.76
CA VAL A 757 8.81 -19.37 10.22
C VAL A 757 7.57 -19.59 9.36
N ASP A 758 7.75 -19.47 8.04
CA ASP A 758 6.64 -19.63 7.11
C ASP A 758 6.10 -21.05 7.13
N GLY A 759 4.79 -21.13 7.30
CA GLY A 759 4.01 -22.36 7.22
C GLY A 759 2.73 -22.07 6.45
N GLN A 760 2.21 -23.08 5.75
CA GLN A 760 1.07 -22.92 4.83
C GLN A 760 -0.26 -22.52 5.50
N GLN A 761 -0.31 -22.31 6.82
CA GLN A 761 -1.49 -21.86 7.55
C GLN A 761 -1.12 -20.93 8.73
N GLY A 762 -1.10 -19.62 8.47
CA GLY A 762 -1.02 -18.55 9.47
C GLY A 762 0.40 -18.22 9.96
N ILE A 763 0.56 -16.97 10.42
CA ILE A 763 1.85 -16.42 10.85
C ILE A 763 2.33 -17.14 12.12
N THR A 764 3.52 -17.71 12.04
CA THR A 764 4.21 -18.37 13.15
C THR A 764 5.57 -17.71 13.36
N LEU A 765 5.82 -17.19 14.57
CA LEU A 765 7.14 -16.71 14.99
C LEU A 765 7.81 -17.79 15.84
N ALA A 766 9.11 -17.98 15.64
CA ALA A 766 9.92 -18.89 16.45
C ALA A 766 11.08 -18.13 17.09
N VAL A 767 11.17 -18.20 18.42
CA VAL A 767 12.31 -17.68 19.16
C VAL A 767 13.28 -18.81 19.42
N PHE A 768 14.42 -18.78 18.74
CA PHE A 768 15.50 -19.75 18.89
C PHE A 768 16.50 -19.32 19.96
N PHE A 769 17.09 -20.28 20.66
CA PHE A 769 18.23 -20.08 21.55
C PHE A 769 19.04 -21.36 21.69
N ASN A 770 20.33 -21.19 21.98
CA ASN A 770 21.27 -22.30 22.14
C ASN A 770 21.50 -22.62 23.63
N LEU A 771 21.42 -23.90 23.97
CA LEU A 771 21.77 -24.51 25.25
C LEU A 771 23.09 -25.27 25.10
N GLU A 772 24.18 -24.69 25.60
CA GLU A 772 25.50 -25.35 25.70
C GLU A 772 25.57 -26.12 27.03
N ARG A 773 25.79 -27.44 27.02
CA ARG A 773 25.92 -28.22 28.27
C ARG A 773 27.24 -27.89 28.98
N ARG A 774 27.25 -27.86 30.32
CA ARG A 774 28.47 -27.60 31.12
C ARG A 774 29.12 -28.92 31.55
N PRO A 775 30.12 -29.46 30.83
CA PRO A 775 30.61 -30.82 31.06
C PRO A 775 31.35 -31.03 32.39
N ARG A 776 31.88 -29.96 33.01
CA ARG A 776 32.77 -30.05 34.19
C ARG A 776 32.21 -30.91 35.33
N VAL A 777 30.92 -30.77 35.66
CA VAL A 777 30.28 -31.53 36.74
C VAL A 777 30.08 -33.00 36.34
N LEU A 778 29.79 -33.27 35.07
CA LEU A 778 29.59 -34.61 34.53
C LEU A 778 30.92 -35.37 34.39
N VAL A 779 32.00 -34.69 34.02
CA VAL A 779 33.37 -35.25 34.04
C VAL A 779 33.76 -35.71 35.45
N ILE A 780 33.52 -34.88 36.47
CA ILE A 780 33.82 -35.22 37.86
C ILE A 780 32.95 -36.37 38.38
N LYS A 781 31.67 -36.46 37.97
CA LYS A 781 30.73 -37.50 38.45
C LYS A 781 30.82 -38.83 37.69
N LEU A 782 31.21 -38.84 36.42
CA LEU A 782 31.16 -40.03 35.56
C LEU A 782 32.56 -40.50 35.13
N PHE A 783 33.36 -39.59 34.56
CA PHE A 783 34.66 -39.94 33.97
C PHE A 783 35.73 -40.23 35.03
N ILE A 784 35.83 -39.40 36.08
CA ILE A 784 36.82 -39.63 37.15
C ILE A 784 36.55 -40.95 37.90
N PRO A 785 35.32 -41.26 38.36
CA PRO A 785 35.06 -42.51 39.08
C PRO A 785 35.18 -43.75 38.19
N SER A 786 34.76 -43.70 36.91
CA SER A 786 34.96 -44.82 35.99
C SER A 786 36.45 -45.08 35.71
N LEU A 787 37.26 -44.04 35.55
CA LEU A 787 38.72 -44.16 35.40
C LEU A 787 39.38 -44.72 36.68
N MET A 788 38.94 -44.30 37.87
CA MET A 788 39.39 -44.87 39.15
C MET A 788 39.08 -46.36 39.26
N LEU A 789 37.86 -46.78 38.87
CA LEU A 789 37.48 -48.20 38.84
C LEU A 789 38.33 -48.99 37.84
N VAL A 790 38.52 -48.50 36.61
CA VAL A 790 39.42 -49.14 35.63
C VAL A 790 40.86 -49.24 36.17
N SER A 791 41.33 -48.24 36.92
CA SER A 791 42.65 -48.23 37.56
C SER A 791 42.77 -49.30 38.66
N VAL A 792 41.75 -49.45 39.52
CA VAL A 792 41.69 -50.54 40.51
C VAL A 792 41.74 -51.91 39.81
N GLY A 793 40.99 -52.07 38.71
CA GLY A 793 41.05 -53.25 37.86
C GLY A 793 42.44 -53.52 37.31
N TYR A 794 43.11 -52.49 36.77
CA TYR A 794 44.48 -52.60 36.25
C TYR A 794 45.50 -52.99 37.33
N VAL A 795 45.37 -52.46 38.56
CA VAL A 795 46.24 -52.84 39.70
C VAL A 795 46.13 -54.33 40.04
N THR A 796 44.98 -55.00 39.80
CA THR A 796 44.87 -56.45 40.02
C THR A 796 45.86 -57.28 39.20
N LEU A 797 46.31 -56.77 38.05
CA LEU A 797 47.34 -57.44 37.24
C LEU A 797 48.67 -57.56 38.01
N TYR A 798 49.00 -56.62 38.90
CA TYR A 798 50.25 -56.59 39.67
C TYR A 798 50.25 -57.52 40.89
N ILE A 799 49.07 -57.86 41.43
CA ILE A 799 48.91 -58.86 42.49
C ILE A 799 49.53 -60.20 42.03
N PRO A 800 50.29 -60.93 42.85
CA PRO A 800 50.93 -62.19 42.45
C PRO A 800 49.92 -63.30 42.15
N ARG A 801 50.24 -64.20 41.20
CA ARG A 801 49.31 -65.26 40.73
C ARG A 801 48.75 -66.16 41.83
N LYS A 802 49.51 -66.37 42.92
CA LYS A 802 49.14 -67.19 44.09
C LYS A 802 47.86 -66.73 44.82
N LEU A 803 47.37 -65.51 44.55
CA LEU A 803 46.18 -64.91 45.17
C LEU A 803 45.03 -64.77 44.15
N LEU A 804 44.73 -65.83 43.38
CA LEU A 804 43.68 -65.82 42.35
C LEU A 804 42.32 -65.36 42.88
N GLN A 805 41.89 -65.88 44.03
CA GLN A 805 40.61 -65.52 44.66
C GLN A 805 40.48 -64.01 44.90
N ALA A 806 41.54 -63.36 45.42
CA ALA A 806 41.55 -61.92 45.64
C ALA A 806 41.48 -61.13 44.32
N ARG A 807 42.22 -61.56 43.29
CA ARG A 807 42.21 -60.93 41.95
C ARG A 807 40.83 -60.97 41.30
N LEU A 808 40.17 -62.13 41.34
CA LEU A 808 38.83 -62.32 40.76
C LEU A 808 37.78 -61.51 41.53
N ILE A 809 37.79 -61.54 42.87
CA ILE A 809 36.84 -60.77 43.69
C ILE A 809 36.97 -59.27 43.41
N VAL A 810 38.19 -58.70 43.43
CA VAL A 810 38.40 -57.27 43.16
C VAL A 810 37.97 -56.92 41.72
N SER A 811 38.31 -57.74 40.73
CA SER A 811 37.96 -57.46 39.33
C SER A 811 36.44 -57.54 39.07
N LEU A 812 35.75 -58.53 39.64
CA LEU A 812 34.30 -58.72 39.49
C LEU A 812 33.51 -57.63 40.23
N THR A 813 33.88 -57.30 41.47
CA THR A 813 33.22 -56.23 42.24
C THR A 813 33.41 -54.86 41.58
N THR A 814 34.62 -54.56 41.11
CA THR A 814 34.91 -53.33 40.34
C THR A 814 34.07 -53.24 39.06
N LYS A 815 33.92 -54.34 38.32
CA LYS A 815 33.06 -54.40 37.12
C LYS A 815 31.59 -54.22 37.46
N LEU A 816 31.11 -54.79 38.57
CA LEU A 816 29.73 -54.61 39.03
C LEU A 816 29.44 -53.14 39.37
N VAL A 817 30.33 -52.47 40.11
CA VAL A 817 30.20 -51.05 40.45
C VAL A 817 30.25 -50.15 39.21
N LEU A 818 31.09 -50.49 38.22
CA LEU A 818 31.10 -49.77 36.95
C LEU A 818 29.78 -49.92 36.16
N TYR A 819 29.19 -51.13 36.17
CA TYR A 819 27.91 -51.38 35.51
C TYR A 819 26.74 -50.66 36.23
N THR A 820 26.76 -50.56 37.57
CA THR A 820 25.75 -49.76 38.29
C THR A 820 25.90 -48.27 37.98
N LEU A 821 27.13 -47.74 37.87
CA LEU A 821 27.36 -46.35 37.43
C LEU A 821 26.88 -46.10 35.99
N PHE A 822 27.09 -47.04 35.07
CA PHE A 822 26.55 -46.97 33.71
C PHE A 822 25.00 -46.91 33.71
N ASN A 823 24.33 -47.81 34.44
CA ASN A 823 22.87 -47.80 34.53
C ASN A 823 22.33 -46.52 35.20
N GLN A 824 23.03 -46.00 36.19
CA GLN A 824 22.68 -44.72 36.82
C GLN A 824 22.81 -43.55 35.84
N ALA A 825 23.86 -43.52 35.01
CA ALA A 825 24.00 -42.50 33.97
C ALA A 825 22.93 -42.66 32.87
N SER A 826 22.72 -43.88 32.39
CA SER A 826 21.75 -44.19 31.32
C SER A 826 20.31 -43.88 31.72
N SER A 827 19.92 -44.14 32.97
CA SER A 827 18.56 -43.82 33.47
C SER A 827 18.28 -42.33 33.66
N THR A 828 19.32 -41.48 33.71
CA THR A 828 19.15 -40.00 33.69
C THR A 828 18.98 -39.42 32.28
N LEU A 829 19.00 -40.26 31.24
CA LEU A 829 18.91 -39.87 29.84
C LEU A 829 17.75 -40.58 29.14
N PRO A 830 17.18 -39.99 28.08
CA PRO A 830 16.13 -40.65 27.30
C PRO A 830 16.71 -41.83 26.50
N ILE A 831 15.87 -42.80 26.18
CA ILE A 831 16.23 -43.89 25.25
C ILE A 831 16.31 -43.30 23.84
N THR A 832 17.41 -43.56 23.12
CA THR A 832 17.67 -43.07 21.76
C THR A 832 17.98 -44.25 20.82
N ALA A 833 17.63 -44.11 19.54
CA ALA A 833 17.96 -45.12 18.53
C ALA A 833 19.45 -45.10 18.12
N TYR A 834 20.12 -43.96 18.29
CA TYR A 834 21.55 -43.79 18.06
C TYR A 834 22.37 -44.03 19.34
N ILE A 835 23.60 -44.49 19.17
CA ILE A 835 24.59 -44.68 20.24
C ILE A 835 25.11 -43.31 20.68
N LYS A 836 25.26 -43.09 22.00
CA LYS A 836 25.82 -41.85 22.56
C LYS A 836 27.29 -42.03 22.89
N LEU A 837 28.06 -40.95 22.86
CA LEU A 837 29.48 -40.98 23.15
C LEU A 837 29.80 -41.42 24.60
N ILE A 838 28.90 -41.15 25.55
CA ILE A 838 29.01 -41.68 26.92
C ILE A 838 28.85 -43.21 26.99
N ASP A 839 28.04 -43.81 26.12
CA ASP A 839 27.83 -45.27 26.08
C ASP A 839 29.10 -45.96 25.56
N ILE A 840 29.75 -45.36 24.55
CA ILE A 840 31.04 -45.83 24.01
C ILE A 840 32.13 -45.81 25.10
N TRP A 841 32.18 -44.77 25.93
CA TRP A 841 33.09 -44.67 27.07
C TRP A 841 32.88 -45.79 28.10
N PHE A 842 31.64 -45.98 28.55
CA PHE A 842 31.32 -47.04 29.52
C PHE A 842 31.54 -48.44 28.93
N PHE A 843 31.17 -48.67 27.67
CA PHE A 843 31.41 -49.92 26.97
C PHE A 843 32.91 -50.26 26.93
N PHE A 844 33.76 -49.32 26.55
CA PHE A 844 35.21 -49.50 26.56
C PHE A 844 35.76 -49.84 27.96
N CYS A 845 35.30 -49.14 29.01
CA CYS A 845 35.70 -49.40 30.38
C CYS A 845 35.26 -50.81 30.86
N ILE A 846 34.03 -51.22 30.54
CA ILE A 846 33.47 -52.54 30.88
C ILE A 846 34.20 -53.66 30.13
N CYS A 847 34.49 -53.47 28.84
CA CYS A 847 35.28 -54.40 28.03
C CYS A 847 36.72 -54.52 28.53
N THR A 848 37.34 -53.41 28.95
CA THR A 848 38.69 -53.41 29.54
C THR A 848 38.72 -54.25 30.82
N LEU A 849 37.79 -54.03 31.76
CA LEU A 849 37.67 -54.85 32.97
C LEU A 849 37.35 -56.33 32.66
N LEU A 850 36.50 -56.61 31.67
CA LEU A 850 36.23 -57.97 31.22
C LEU A 850 37.49 -58.65 30.65
N SER A 851 38.32 -57.94 29.89
CA SER A 851 39.58 -58.48 29.36
C SER A 851 40.57 -58.84 30.48
N ILE A 852 40.63 -58.02 31.54
CA ILE A 852 41.44 -58.29 32.73
C ILE A 852 40.93 -59.54 33.48
N ILE A 853 39.61 -59.69 33.63
CA ILE A 853 39.00 -60.90 34.22
C ILE A 853 39.33 -62.14 33.38
N LEU A 854 39.16 -62.07 32.05
CA LEU A 854 39.48 -63.17 31.14
C LEU A 854 40.96 -63.57 31.24
N VAL A 855 41.86 -62.59 31.35
CA VAL A 855 43.29 -62.83 31.55
C VAL A 855 43.58 -63.49 32.89
N HIS A 856 42.92 -63.11 33.99
CA HIS A 856 43.08 -63.81 35.28
C HIS A 856 42.67 -65.28 35.20
N VAL A 857 41.58 -65.59 34.47
CA VAL A 857 41.14 -66.98 34.23
C VAL A 857 42.11 -67.73 33.31
N LEU A 858 42.58 -67.11 32.23
CA LEU A 858 43.55 -67.71 31.30
C LEU A 858 44.89 -68.00 31.99
N VAL A 859 45.38 -67.09 32.82
CA VAL A 859 46.66 -67.21 33.56
C VAL A 859 46.67 -68.43 34.49
N GLU A 860 45.52 -68.82 35.04
CA GLU A 860 45.38 -70.03 35.87
C GLU A 860 45.50 -71.33 35.04
N HIS A 861 45.08 -71.29 33.77
CA HIS A 861 45.13 -72.46 32.87
C HIS A 861 46.47 -72.60 32.13
N LEU A 862 47.41 -71.66 32.32
CA LEU A 862 48.72 -71.68 31.66
C LEU A 862 49.79 -72.35 32.55
N PRO A 863 50.67 -73.20 31.98
CA PRO A 863 51.69 -73.89 32.76
C PRO A 863 52.73 -72.93 33.35
N GLU A 864 53.23 -73.30 34.52
CA GLU A 864 54.26 -72.57 35.26
C GLU A 864 55.64 -72.68 34.55
N GLU A 865 56.45 -71.62 34.52
CA GLU A 865 57.84 -71.75 34.08
C GLU A 865 58.62 -72.58 35.11
N ALA A 866 59.01 -73.81 34.73
CA ALA A 866 59.86 -74.67 35.53
C ALA A 866 61.25 -74.03 35.69
N GLY A 867 61.44 -73.30 36.78
CA GLY A 867 62.70 -72.64 37.10
C GLY A 867 63.85 -73.63 37.19
N GLN A 868 64.98 -73.30 36.56
CA GLN A 868 66.19 -74.11 36.57
C GLN A 868 66.85 -74.15 37.97
N GLY A 869 66.37 -75.05 38.83
CA GLY A 869 67.06 -75.49 40.04
C GLY A 869 67.73 -76.84 39.79
N GLY A 870 69.04 -76.85 39.54
CA GLY A 870 69.75 -78.08 39.18
C GLY A 870 69.82 -79.11 40.33
N LYS A 871 69.33 -80.33 40.07
CA LYS A 871 69.80 -81.55 40.75
C LYS A 871 70.34 -82.52 39.70
N VAL A 872 71.65 -82.66 39.65
CA VAL A 872 72.32 -83.68 38.83
C VAL A 872 72.24 -85.01 39.57
N VAL A 873 71.68 -86.03 38.91
CA VAL A 873 71.77 -87.42 39.35
C VAL A 873 72.58 -88.15 38.28
N GLN A 874 73.72 -88.73 38.67
CA GLN A 874 74.53 -89.58 37.78
C GLN A 874 74.18 -91.06 38.01
N ILE A 875 74.14 -91.83 36.92
CA ILE A 875 74.06 -93.29 36.91
C ILE A 875 75.05 -93.78 35.83
N PRO A 876 75.90 -94.79 36.12
CA PRO A 876 76.98 -95.22 35.21
C PRO A 876 76.49 -96.16 34.08
N PRO A 877 77.26 -96.30 32.97
CA PRO A 877 76.84 -97.08 31.81
C PRO A 877 77.43 -98.50 31.75
N SER A 878 76.60 -99.51 31.43
CA SER A 878 77.05 -100.77 30.82
C SER A 878 75.92 -101.52 30.10
N ALA A 879 76.26 -102.21 29.00
CA ALA A 879 75.42 -103.18 28.25
C ALA A 879 74.04 -102.68 27.75
N ALA A 880 73.89 -102.10 26.55
CA ALA A 880 73.93 -102.77 25.23
C ALA A 880 72.85 -103.84 25.00
N ALA A 881 71.88 -103.56 24.11
CA ALA A 881 71.46 -104.42 22.98
C ALA A 881 70.17 -103.93 22.26
N VAL A 882 69.89 -104.58 21.11
CA VAL A 882 68.59 -104.72 20.40
C VAL A 882 68.23 -103.71 19.29
N ARG A 883 68.76 -104.03 18.09
CA ARG A 883 68.09 -104.17 16.77
C ARG A 883 67.04 -103.14 16.31
N ILE A 884 67.39 -102.45 15.23
CA ILE A 884 66.49 -101.87 14.23
C ILE A 884 66.02 -102.96 13.26
N VAL A 885 64.76 -102.90 12.79
CA VAL A 885 64.22 -103.70 11.67
C VAL A 885 63.71 -102.73 10.58
N ASN A 886 63.96 -103.05 9.31
CA ASN A 886 63.69 -102.19 8.15
C ASN A 886 62.36 -102.50 7.46
N ALA A 887 61.77 -101.47 6.84
CA ALA A 887 61.03 -101.51 5.56
C ALA A 887 61.26 -100.14 4.88
N VAL A 888 62.14 -100.01 3.88
CA VAL A 888 61.92 -100.28 2.44
C VAL A 888 60.76 -99.43 1.87
N GLY A 889 60.99 -98.48 0.96
CA GLY A 889 62.26 -98.07 0.36
C GLY A 889 62.17 -96.84 -0.55
N GLY A 890 63.30 -96.44 -1.14
CA GLY A 890 63.45 -95.28 -2.04
C GLY A 890 64.82 -94.61 -1.89
N ALA A 891 65.66 -94.77 -2.91
CA ALA A 891 67.04 -94.26 -3.09
C ALA A 891 67.29 -92.78 -2.66
N GLU A 892 68.50 -92.31 -2.31
CA GLU A 892 69.85 -92.88 -2.37
C GLU A 892 70.84 -92.08 -1.47
N GLY A 893 71.98 -92.69 -1.09
CA GLY A 893 73.21 -91.93 -0.78
C GLY A 893 73.56 -91.55 0.68
N GLY A 894 74.48 -92.30 1.29
CA GLY A 894 75.62 -91.67 2.00
C GLY A 894 75.69 -91.71 3.54
N LYS A 895 76.44 -92.70 4.06
CA LYS A 895 77.19 -92.74 5.35
C LYS A 895 76.48 -92.56 6.70
N LYS A 896 76.81 -93.49 7.61
CA LYS A 896 76.55 -93.41 9.06
C LYS A 896 77.72 -92.73 9.77
N ASP A 897 77.42 -91.95 10.80
CA ASP A 897 78.28 -91.77 11.98
C ASP A 897 77.41 -91.62 13.25
N ASN A 898 78.00 -91.82 14.42
CA ASN A 898 77.29 -92.33 15.61
C ASN A 898 76.39 -91.32 16.35
N LEU A 899 75.30 -91.85 16.93
CA LEU A 899 74.35 -91.10 17.75
C LEU A 899 74.99 -90.58 19.06
N ASN A 900 74.78 -89.29 19.33
CA ASN A 900 74.62 -88.74 20.68
C ASN A 900 73.28 -87.99 20.75
N PHE A 901 72.17 -88.73 20.69
CA PHE A 901 70.83 -88.13 20.78
C PHE A 901 70.43 -87.97 22.25
N SER A 902 70.81 -86.85 22.87
CA SER A 902 70.15 -86.42 24.09
C SER A 902 68.67 -86.17 23.78
N LEU A 903 67.78 -86.63 24.65
CA LEU A 903 66.33 -86.50 24.48
C LEU A 903 65.86 -85.06 24.77
N ARG A 904 66.36 -84.11 23.97
CA ARG A 904 65.79 -82.77 23.84
C ARG A 904 64.63 -82.88 22.86
N THR A 905 63.44 -83.13 23.38
CA THR A 905 62.19 -82.94 22.64
C THR A 905 62.07 -81.49 22.24
N HIS A 906 62.61 -81.18 21.06
CA HIS A 906 62.38 -79.94 20.34
C HIS A 906 60.91 -79.92 19.89
N ARG A 907 60.00 -79.65 20.83
CA ARG A 907 58.67 -79.15 20.46
C ARG A 907 58.87 -77.71 20.02
N ALA A 908 59.23 -77.58 18.74
CA ALA A 908 59.42 -76.32 18.05
C ALA A 908 58.17 -75.44 18.22
N GLY A 909 58.40 -74.14 18.28
CA GLY A 909 57.43 -73.16 18.74
C GLY A 909 56.10 -73.21 17.98
N ILE A 910 55.02 -73.22 18.78
CA ILE A 910 53.72 -72.58 18.56
C ILE A 910 53.06 -72.61 19.96
N TRP A 911 52.79 -71.43 20.54
CA TRP A 911 52.30 -71.21 21.92
C TRP A 911 53.22 -71.63 23.08
N CYS A 912 54.27 -70.83 23.34
CA CYS A 912 54.94 -70.80 24.65
C CYS A 912 54.55 -69.52 25.43
N LEU A 913 53.24 -69.30 25.57
CA LEU A 913 52.68 -68.23 26.39
C LEU A 913 52.63 -68.71 27.84
N THR A 914 53.67 -68.44 28.61
CA THR A 914 53.72 -68.79 30.04
C THR A 914 52.92 -67.77 30.86
N ALA A 915 52.41 -68.18 32.03
CA ALA A 915 51.56 -67.36 32.89
C ALA A 915 52.15 -65.95 33.18
N ASP A 916 53.46 -65.86 33.40
CA ASP A 916 54.15 -64.59 33.65
C ASP A 916 54.38 -63.75 32.39
N ARG A 917 54.53 -64.39 31.21
CA ARG A 917 54.59 -63.67 29.93
C ARG A 917 53.23 -63.08 29.57
N ALA A 918 52.14 -63.82 29.77
CA ALA A 918 50.78 -63.32 29.58
C ALA A 918 50.50 -62.07 30.44
N LEU A 919 50.87 -62.13 31.73
CA LEU A 919 50.76 -60.98 32.63
C LEU A 919 51.64 -59.79 32.19
N LYS A 920 52.89 -60.01 31.78
CA LYS A 920 53.75 -58.93 31.27
C LYS A 920 53.18 -58.26 30.01
N ILE A 921 52.71 -59.04 29.05
CA ILE A 921 52.12 -58.55 27.79
C ILE A 921 50.85 -57.72 28.08
N MET A 922 49.99 -58.17 28.97
CA MET A 922 48.78 -57.42 29.35
C MET A 922 49.09 -56.14 30.14
N ARG A 923 50.03 -56.18 31.09
CA ARG A 923 50.43 -55.02 31.91
C ARG A 923 51.06 -53.90 31.07
N TYR A 924 51.99 -54.24 30.18
CA TYR A 924 52.86 -53.26 29.52
C TYR A 924 52.51 -52.97 28.06
N CYS A 925 51.85 -53.89 27.36
CA CYS A 925 51.47 -53.71 25.95
C CYS A 925 49.97 -53.51 25.80
N ILE A 926 49.16 -54.56 26.02
CA ILE A 926 47.77 -54.58 25.53
C ILE A 926 46.89 -53.52 26.22
N VAL A 927 46.88 -53.43 27.55
CA VAL A 927 46.02 -52.44 28.23
C VAL A 927 46.48 -51.00 27.97
N PRO A 928 47.78 -50.64 28.09
CA PRO A 928 48.23 -49.27 27.79
C PRO A 928 48.06 -48.86 26.32
N ILE A 929 48.32 -49.76 25.37
CA ILE A 929 48.16 -49.45 23.93
C ILE A 929 46.67 -49.31 23.58
N ALA A 930 45.80 -50.20 24.05
CA ALA A 930 44.37 -50.11 23.79
C ALA A 930 43.75 -48.85 24.42
N THR A 931 44.15 -48.44 25.62
CA THR A 931 43.64 -47.22 26.25
C THR A 931 44.15 -45.95 25.58
N THR A 932 45.42 -45.89 25.17
CA THR A 932 45.94 -44.72 24.44
C THR A 932 45.29 -44.56 23.05
N ILE A 933 45.14 -45.65 22.30
CA ILE A 933 44.43 -45.64 21.01
C ILE A 933 42.97 -45.22 21.19
N PHE A 934 42.26 -45.81 22.17
CA PHE A 934 40.87 -45.44 22.44
C PHE A 934 40.73 -43.97 22.80
N LEU A 935 41.56 -43.46 23.72
CA LEU A 935 41.51 -42.04 24.13
C LEU A 935 41.79 -41.11 22.95
N ALA A 936 42.75 -41.43 22.08
CA ALA A 936 43.03 -40.64 20.89
C ALA A 936 41.80 -40.55 19.97
N PHE A 937 41.22 -41.69 19.58
CA PHE A 937 40.01 -41.70 18.72
C PHE A 937 38.80 -41.05 19.41
N TYR A 938 38.62 -41.25 20.72
CA TYR A 938 37.51 -40.70 21.48
C TYR A 938 37.56 -39.16 21.52
N TRP A 939 38.73 -38.57 21.73
CA TRP A 939 38.89 -37.11 21.73
C TRP A 939 38.89 -36.50 20.31
N ILE A 940 39.41 -37.21 19.30
CA ILE A 940 39.27 -36.79 17.90
C ILE A 940 37.80 -36.72 17.49
N ALA A 941 36.99 -37.74 17.84
CA ALA A 941 35.55 -37.76 17.57
C ALA A 941 34.74 -36.66 18.30
N ILE A 942 35.33 -35.98 19.30
CA ILE A 942 34.76 -34.80 19.96
C ILE A 942 35.15 -33.51 19.22
N MET A 943 36.33 -33.46 18.60
CA MET A 943 36.91 -32.25 17.99
C MET A 943 36.55 -32.07 16.51
N ASP A 944 36.24 -33.15 15.78
CA ASP A 944 35.93 -33.12 14.34
C ASP A 944 34.45 -32.74 14.01
N ASN A 945 33.62 -32.39 15.00
CA ASN A 945 32.21 -31.97 14.86
C ASN A 945 31.87 -30.81 15.82
#